data_AF-A0AA37NYX3-F1
#
_entry.id   AF-A0AA37NYX3-F1
#
_cell.length_a   1.000
_cell.length_b   1.000
_cell.length_c   1.000
_cell.angle_alpha   90.00
_cell.angle_beta   90.00
_cell.angle_gamma   90.00
#
_symmetry.space_group_name_H-M   'P 1'
#
loop_
_entity.id
_entity.type
_entity.pdbx_description
1 polymer ?
#
loop_
_entity_poly.entity_id
_entity_poly.type
_entity_poly.pdbx_seq_one_letter_code
_entity_poly.pdbx_strand_id
1 'polypeptide(L)'
;MSRWADRQAVLGVQGCSGGASSKSTTCVRNADFDLGLEEIVYSIIPCSIAILWGLHRCRQLWKRPVVAQGSILFTRYLVGCIVLCAILLLTLPSSLAIAPISAILISGFFGCCQPRRQSASPQGSHLLTRKLVLWHALPAFQVAGLESLIWTAVAGVPHHDLGISIASWAVSVISSLLLLLVSKLEHSRSLAPSALLQTFLLLTVVLDATRIRSVWFAGGLYHESQLVFIQLFIKIFLLFTESRSKAAVISIPARQVSREEIAGIFGKGLALWVNPLLSLGWRKDLTVDDLEPVDEPLSVLRAFWADIFVIHIPRLAMVGFGLVQPLLVQTTIKYIQNHGDKPVSCGQWLIAAFAMTYLGVSISTQWYGQLNNRLITRIRGALIAIIYQNMLSLRAETDNSQAAVSLMSTEVERITVAAQWSFSIVPNLIQLGFALWILSSQLGGVSVAPVVIAIRKPPPGMKHSLLRWDQQANEYMSVCVSVGVRVGQLVPPRQRRWMEAIQKRVGITTEIIGSVKGVKMSGLSAAVQDQIQGLRDFELDESKKFRRMQIINVLVAFAIVQKLSNGEPLNVVQAFTSLSLLGILINPVSELVMIPHNLGSVIGCLDRIQEFMVKEKRNDYRQIKFVTSQNPVHENGISEPLAESRPLIKVSEGSFGWHSTQPILHDLDIGVPCGTLTMLVGPVGSGKSTLLKSLVGETYRISGTVEYTTSTDVAYCDQDPWILNQSIKDNIFGGAGYDPVLYSKVIQACQLDQDLILLPQRDETVVGSSGAALSGGQKHRIVRSLPC
;
A
#
# COMPACT_ATOMS: atom_id res chain seq x y z
N MET A 1 19.66 1.27 12.69
CA MET A 1 20.10 0.80 11.36
C MET A 1 21.42 0.03 11.44
N SER A 2 22.54 0.59 11.93
CA SER A 2 23.80 -0.20 12.09
C SER A 2 23.65 -1.40 13.04
N ARG A 3 23.03 -1.20 14.21
CA ARG A 3 22.67 -2.29 15.15
C ARG A 3 21.72 -3.36 14.57
N TRP A 4 21.06 -3.07 13.46
CA TRP A 4 20.11 -3.99 12.80
C TRP A 4 20.86 -4.87 11.78
N ALA A 5 21.83 -4.30 11.05
CA ALA A 5 22.75 -5.04 10.19
C ALA A 5 23.71 -5.95 11.01
N ASP A 6 24.19 -5.49 12.16
CA ASP A 6 25.12 -6.24 13.00
C ASP A 6 24.49 -7.49 13.66
N ARG A 7 23.17 -7.51 13.88
CA ARG A 7 22.46 -8.67 14.46
C ARG A 7 22.27 -9.83 13.48
N GLN A 8 22.29 -9.58 12.17
CA GLN A 8 22.16 -10.63 11.16
C GLN A 8 23.47 -11.34 10.83
N ALA A 9 24.61 -10.66 10.96
CA ALA A 9 25.94 -11.25 10.70
C ALA A 9 26.29 -12.40 11.66
N VAL A 10 25.56 -12.54 12.78
CA VAL A 10 25.77 -13.58 13.81
C VAL A 10 25.02 -14.88 13.48
N LEU A 11 24.10 -14.90 12.51
CA LEU A 11 23.35 -16.10 12.12
C LEU A 11 24.07 -16.80 10.97
N GLY A 12 25.02 -17.67 11.33
CA GLY A 12 25.92 -18.39 10.43
C GLY A 12 25.20 -19.23 9.38
N VAL A 13 25.56 -18.99 8.12
CA VAL A 13 25.25 -19.86 6.99
C VAL A 13 26.19 -21.08 7.06
N GLN A 14 25.72 -22.21 7.58
CA GLN A 14 26.34 -23.51 7.31
C GLN A 14 25.64 -24.13 6.10
N GLY A 15 26.41 -24.30 5.02
CA GLY A 15 25.95 -24.92 3.78
C GLY A 15 25.78 -26.43 3.93
N CYS A 16 24.62 -26.94 3.54
CA CYS A 16 24.43 -28.36 3.26
C CYS A 16 24.76 -28.62 1.79
N SER A 17 25.76 -29.47 1.56
CA SER A 17 26.16 -30.00 0.26
C SER A 17 25.43 -31.31 -0.06
N GLY A 18 25.04 -31.48 -1.33
CA GLY A 18 24.94 -32.79 -2.00
C GLY A 18 23.54 -33.40 -2.21
N GLY A 19 23.25 -33.75 -3.47
CA GLY A 19 22.33 -34.84 -3.82
C GLY A 19 21.13 -34.47 -4.70
N ALA A 20 21.32 -34.46 -6.02
CA ALA A 20 20.23 -34.33 -7.00
C ALA A 20 19.50 -35.68 -7.20
N SER A 21 18.16 -35.69 -7.17
CA SER A 21 17.35 -36.23 -8.29
C SER A 21 15.82 -36.13 -8.07
N SER A 22 15.16 -35.67 -9.14
CA SER A 22 13.80 -35.97 -9.60
C SER A 22 12.57 -35.19 -9.06
N LYS A 23 11.90 -34.56 -10.05
CA LYS A 23 10.46 -34.25 -10.21
C LYS A 23 9.82 -33.09 -9.41
N SER A 24 9.77 -31.94 -10.10
CA SER A 24 8.64 -30.99 -10.22
C SER A 24 7.62 -30.90 -9.08
N THR A 25 8.00 -30.17 -8.03
CA THR A 25 7.06 -29.36 -7.25
C THR A 25 7.78 -28.05 -6.98
N THR A 26 7.18 -26.92 -7.35
CA THR A 26 7.72 -25.57 -7.13
C THR A 26 7.79 -25.26 -5.64
N CYS A 27 8.82 -25.75 -4.96
CA CYS A 27 9.28 -25.24 -3.67
C CYS A 27 9.95 -23.89 -3.93
N VAL A 28 9.20 -22.80 -3.73
CA VAL A 28 9.81 -21.47 -3.52
C VAL A 28 10.66 -21.59 -2.26
N ARG A 29 11.98 -21.47 -2.40
CA ARG A 29 12.95 -21.70 -1.31
C ARG A 29 12.73 -20.66 -0.20
N ASN A 30 12.80 -21.10 1.05
CA ASN A 30 12.72 -20.26 2.26
C ASN A 30 13.71 -19.07 2.27
N ALA A 31 14.81 -19.13 1.52
CA ALA A 31 15.77 -18.02 1.41
C ALA A 31 15.22 -16.78 0.68
N ASP A 32 14.20 -16.92 -0.18
CA ASP A 32 13.57 -15.77 -0.85
C ASP A 32 12.62 -14.98 0.07
N PHE A 33 12.21 -15.55 1.22
CA PHE A 33 11.23 -14.95 2.12
C PHE A 33 11.85 -14.04 3.19
N ASP A 34 13.04 -14.35 3.71
CA ASP A 34 13.76 -13.46 4.65
C ASP A 34 14.19 -12.15 3.97
N LEU A 35 14.48 -12.20 2.66
CA LEU A 35 14.69 -11.03 1.80
C LEU A 35 13.43 -10.15 1.68
N GLY A 36 12.23 -10.71 1.84
CA GLY A 36 10.96 -10.00 1.71
C GLY A 36 10.69 -9.02 2.84
N LEU A 37 11.04 -9.36 4.09
CA LEU A 37 10.82 -8.49 5.24
C LEU A 37 11.77 -7.29 5.25
N GLU A 38 13.03 -7.51 4.86
CA GLU A 38 13.98 -6.43 4.60
C GLU A 38 13.45 -5.49 3.51
N GLU A 39 12.95 -6.03 2.39
CA GLU A 39 12.35 -5.21 1.33
C GLU A 39 11.11 -4.44 1.82
N ILE A 40 10.29 -4.97 2.73
CA ILE A 40 9.17 -4.24 3.38
C ILE A 40 9.70 -3.07 4.22
N VAL A 41 10.68 -3.34 5.09
CA VAL A 41 11.30 -2.35 5.98
C VAL A 41 11.98 -1.26 5.13
N TYR A 42 12.71 -1.63 4.09
CA TYR A 42 13.35 -0.74 3.12
C TYR A 42 12.38 -0.08 2.13
N SER A 43 11.14 -0.55 2.00
CA SER A 43 10.09 0.07 1.18
C SER A 43 9.21 1.04 1.97
N ILE A 44 9.07 0.86 3.29
CA ILE A 44 8.20 1.70 4.13
C ILE A 44 8.97 2.84 4.78
N ILE A 45 10.21 2.58 5.27
CA ILE A 45 10.93 3.53 6.13
C ILE A 45 11.89 4.47 5.37
N PRO A 46 12.54 4.08 4.26
CA PRO A 46 13.40 4.98 3.50
C PRO A 46 12.86 5.39 2.14
N CYS A 47 11.72 4.96 1.60
CA CYS A 47 11.32 5.28 0.21
C CYS A 47 11.32 6.78 -0.14
N SER A 48 11.00 7.65 0.81
CA SER A 48 11.04 9.10 0.62
C SER A 48 12.47 9.69 0.65
N ILE A 49 13.35 9.16 1.50
CA ILE A 49 14.76 9.61 1.64
C ILE A 49 15.67 8.89 0.63
N ALA A 50 15.32 7.67 0.23
CA ALA A 50 15.96 6.83 -0.76
C ALA A 50 15.57 7.21 -2.19
N ILE A 51 14.74 8.21 -2.45
CA ILE A 51 14.73 8.82 -3.79
C ILE A 51 16.05 9.58 -4.00
N LEU A 52 16.62 10.20 -2.95
CA LEU A 52 17.95 10.82 -3.00
C LEU A 52 19.08 9.77 -3.02
N TRP A 53 18.92 8.65 -2.32
CA TRP A 53 19.92 7.57 -2.26
C TRP A 53 19.78 6.49 -3.35
N GLY A 54 18.57 6.31 -3.86
CA GLY A 54 18.18 5.36 -4.90
C GLY A 54 18.55 5.85 -6.30
N LEU A 55 18.76 7.15 -6.50
CA LEU A 55 19.49 7.67 -7.67
C LEU A 55 20.93 7.10 -7.73
N HIS A 56 21.57 6.89 -6.58
CA HIS A 56 22.91 6.27 -6.51
C HIS A 56 22.85 4.75 -6.71
N ARG A 57 21.84 4.05 -6.17
CA ARG A 57 21.68 2.57 -6.28
C ARG A 57 21.05 2.13 -7.61
N CYS A 58 20.28 2.99 -8.30
CA CYS A 58 19.77 2.77 -9.65
C CYS A 58 20.89 2.56 -10.68
N ARG A 59 22.09 3.10 -10.43
CA ARG A 59 23.29 2.84 -11.25
C ARG A 59 23.74 1.37 -11.20
N GLN A 60 23.42 0.64 -10.13
CA GLN A 60 23.75 -0.79 -9.98
C GLN A 60 22.65 -1.73 -10.49
N LEU A 61 21.38 -1.32 -10.39
CA LEU A 61 20.23 -2.05 -10.99
C LEU A 61 20.23 -2.05 -12.52
N TRP A 62 21.08 -1.23 -13.14
CA TRP A 62 21.29 -1.13 -14.59
C TRP A 62 21.88 -2.41 -15.23
N LYS A 63 22.36 -3.37 -14.43
CA LYS A 63 23.09 -4.56 -14.91
C LYS A 63 22.30 -5.89 -14.92
N ARG A 64 20.97 -5.92 -14.68
CA ARG A 64 20.20 -7.19 -14.62
C ARG A 64 19.05 -7.28 -15.65
N PRO A 65 18.79 -8.47 -16.25
CA PRO A 65 17.91 -8.57 -17.41
C PRO A 65 16.39 -8.73 -17.10
N VAL A 66 15.61 -7.86 -17.76
CA VAL A 66 14.47 -8.08 -18.68
C VAL A 66 13.00 -8.27 -18.22
N VAL A 67 12.59 -8.76 -17.04
CA VAL A 67 11.16 -9.19 -16.94
C VAL A 67 10.12 -8.15 -16.46
N ALA A 68 10.49 -6.99 -15.90
CA ALA A 68 9.50 -6.06 -15.30
C ALA A 68 9.57 -4.60 -15.79
N GLN A 69 9.92 -4.36 -17.06
CA GLN A 69 10.27 -3.01 -17.55
C GLN A 69 9.11 -2.15 -18.10
N GLY A 70 7.91 -2.70 -18.32
CA GLY A 70 6.85 -2.00 -19.06
C GLY A 70 6.26 -0.74 -18.37
N SER A 71 5.99 -0.79 -17.07
CA SER A 71 5.45 0.35 -16.31
C SER A 71 6.55 1.31 -15.83
N ILE A 72 7.75 0.79 -15.57
CA ILE A 72 8.89 1.55 -15.03
C ILE A 72 9.56 2.43 -16.10
N LEU A 73 9.58 2.01 -17.36
CA LEU A 73 10.05 2.87 -18.46
C LEU A 73 9.09 4.05 -18.66
N PHE A 74 7.79 3.80 -18.65
CA PHE A 74 6.76 4.82 -18.92
C PHE A 74 6.83 5.98 -17.91
N THR A 75 6.98 5.69 -16.63
CA THR A 75 7.10 6.69 -15.57
C THR A 75 8.45 7.42 -15.58
N ARG A 76 9.54 6.72 -15.97
CA ARG A 76 10.89 7.31 -16.13
C ARG A 76 10.95 8.33 -17.27
N TYR A 77 10.30 8.05 -18.39
CA TYR A 77 10.21 8.98 -19.51
C TYR A 77 9.28 10.15 -19.20
N LEU A 78 8.17 9.93 -18.50
CA LEU A 78 7.25 11.01 -18.14
C LEU A 78 7.90 12.06 -17.22
N VAL A 79 8.62 11.62 -16.17
CA VAL A 79 9.30 12.53 -15.23
C VAL A 79 10.52 13.19 -15.88
N GLY A 80 11.29 12.44 -16.68
CA GLY A 80 12.37 12.99 -17.50
C GLY A 80 11.85 14.09 -18.43
N CYS A 81 10.71 13.86 -19.08
CA CYS A 81 10.04 14.84 -19.94
C CYS A 81 9.41 16.00 -19.19
N ILE A 82 8.86 15.84 -17.99
CA ILE A 82 8.32 16.96 -17.20
C ILE A 82 9.44 17.89 -16.73
N VAL A 83 10.59 17.33 -16.31
CA VAL A 83 11.77 18.10 -15.93
C VAL A 83 12.44 18.74 -17.16
N LEU A 84 12.54 18.02 -18.28
CA LEU A 84 13.00 18.61 -19.55
C LEU A 84 12.04 19.68 -20.06
N CYS A 85 10.73 19.50 -19.89
CA CYS A 85 9.69 20.45 -20.28
C CYS A 85 9.76 21.71 -19.41
N ALA A 86 10.03 21.58 -18.10
CA ALA A 86 10.30 22.72 -17.22
C ALA A 86 11.58 23.49 -17.59
N ILE A 87 12.60 22.80 -18.10
CA ILE A 87 13.86 23.40 -18.58
C ILE A 87 13.68 24.04 -19.98
N LEU A 88 12.87 23.44 -20.86
CA LEU A 88 12.55 23.95 -22.21
C LEU A 88 11.47 25.05 -22.21
N LEU A 89 10.61 25.10 -21.18
CA LEU A 89 9.62 26.15 -20.94
C LEU A 89 10.22 27.57 -20.85
N LEU A 90 11.54 27.67 -20.72
CA LEU A 90 12.27 28.92 -20.60
C LEU A 90 12.92 29.42 -21.89
N THR A 91 12.93 28.67 -23.01
CA THR A 91 13.87 28.98 -24.11
C THR A 91 13.36 29.17 -25.54
N LEU A 92 12.10 28.89 -25.95
CA LEU A 92 11.48 29.42 -27.19
C LEU A 92 10.03 28.89 -27.39
N PRO A 93 9.10 29.63 -28.04
CA PRO A 93 7.71 29.19 -28.26
C PRO A 93 7.56 27.94 -29.18
N SER A 94 8.51 27.74 -30.08
CA SER A 94 8.47 26.73 -31.16
C SER A 94 9.14 25.40 -30.77
N SER A 95 9.99 25.37 -29.74
CA SER A 95 10.67 24.17 -29.22
C SER A 95 9.82 23.36 -28.22
N LEU A 96 8.77 23.96 -27.66
CA LEU A 96 7.84 23.36 -26.70
C LEU A 96 7.10 22.10 -27.21
N ALA A 97 6.93 21.95 -28.52
CA ALA A 97 6.22 20.82 -29.11
C ALA A 97 7.13 19.60 -29.37
N ILE A 98 8.44 19.79 -29.57
CA ILE A 98 9.32 18.74 -30.11
C ILE A 98 9.66 17.68 -29.05
N ALA A 99 9.90 18.09 -27.80
CA ALA A 99 10.29 17.19 -26.71
C ALA A 99 9.24 16.11 -26.37
N PRO A 100 7.95 16.41 -26.12
CA PRO A 100 6.96 15.38 -25.84
C PRO A 100 6.74 14.44 -27.03
N ILE A 101 6.89 14.96 -28.26
CA ILE A 101 6.75 14.16 -29.48
C ILE A 101 7.90 13.14 -29.62
N SER A 102 9.15 13.57 -29.37
CA SER A 102 10.32 12.67 -29.45
C SER A 102 10.29 11.52 -28.43
N ALA A 103 9.78 11.77 -27.22
CA ALA A 103 9.67 10.75 -26.17
C ALA A 103 8.65 9.65 -26.52
N ILE A 104 7.69 9.97 -27.39
CA ILE A 104 6.59 9.09 -27.77
C ILE A 104 6.88 8.31 -29.05
N LEU A 105 7.65 8.88 -29.98
CA LEU A 105 8.22 8.08 -31.06
C LEU A 105 9.03 6.90 -30.49
N ILE A 106 9.76 7.13 -29.40
CA ILE A 106 10.53 6.09 -28.70
C ILE A 106 9.59 5.12 -27.97
N SER A 107 8.64 5.61 -27.15
CA SER A 107 7.78 4.71 -26.35
C SER A 107 6.74 3.94 -27.19
N GLY A 108 6.18 4.56 -28.23
CA GLY A 108 5.27 3.93 -29.18
C GLY A 108 5.95 2.86 -30.04
N PHE A 109 7.21 3.07 -30.42
CA PHE A 109 8.02 2.06 -31.11
C PHE A 109 8.27 0.83 -30.23
N PHE A 110 8.69 1.03 -28.98
CA PHE A 110 8.88 -0.08 -28.03
C PHE A 110 7.55 -0.79 -27.68
N GLY A 111 6.44 -0.04 -27.57
CA GLY A 111 5.11 -0.60 -27.31
C GLY A 111 4.56 -1.47 -28.44
N CYS A 112 4.87 -1.15 -29.70
CA CYS A 112 4.48 -1.97 -30.85
C CYS A 112 5.24 -3.31 -30.90
N CYS A 113 6.49 -3.33 -30.44
CA CYS A 113 7.37 -4.51 -30.46
C CYS A 113 7.11 -5.49 -29.30
N GLN A 114 6.32 -5.13 -28.29
CA GLN A 114 6.10 -6.00 -27.12
C GLN A 114 4.90 -6.95 -27.33
N PRO A 115 5.10 -8.28 -27.24
CA PRO A 115 4.00 -9.23 -27.30
C PRO A 115 3.14 -9.13 -26.02
N ARG A 116 1.92 -8.59 -26.13
CA ARG A 116 0.91 -8.63 -25.06
C ARG A 116 -0.11 -9.73 -25.33
N ARG A 117 -0.49 -10.47 -24.29
CA ARG A 117 -1.54 -11.50 -24.33
C ARG A 117 -2.81 -10.91 -24.96
N GLN A 118 -3.33 -11.59 -25.96
CA GLN A 118 -4.57 -11.19 -26.65
C GLN A 118 -5.75 -11.42 -25.71
N SER A 119 -6.41 -10.33 -25.32
CA SER A 119 -7.76 -10.41 -24.73
C SER A 119 -8.77 -10.18 -25.85
N ALA A 120 -9.78 -11.04 -25.95
CA ALA A 120 -10.77 -11.01 -27.03
C ALA A 120 -11.57 -9.70 -26.99
N SER A 121 -11.22 -8.75 -27.86
CA SER A 121 -11.93 -7.49 -28.07
C SER A 121 -12.87 -7.60 -29.28
N PRO A 122 -14.11 -7.10 -29.22
CA PRO A 122 -15.02 -7.13 -30.35
C PRO A 122 -14.49 -6.25 -31.50
N GLN A 123 -14.05 -6.91 -32.57
CA GLN A 123 -13.61 -6.31 -33.83
C GLN A 123 -14.84 -5.78 -34.60
N GLY A 124 -15.40 -4.63 -34.21
CA GLY A 124 -16.54 -4.05 -34.94
C GLY A 124 -17.34 -2.96 -34.25
N SER A 125 -16.75 -2.17 -33.35
CA SER A 125 -17.52 -1.16 -32.58
C SER A 125 -17.56 0.22 -33.25
N HIS A 126 -18.72 0.90 -33.19
CA HIS A 126 -18.88 2.30 -33.63
C HIS A 126 -17.92 3.28 -32.93
N LEU A 127 -17.38 2.90 -31.77
CA LEU A 127 -16.37 3.66 -31.06
C LEU A 127 -15.02 3.64 -31.80
N LEU A 128 -14.64 2.50 -32.38
CA LEU A 128 -13.40 2.36 -33.16
C LEU A 128 -13.45 3.22 -34.42
N THR A 129 -14.56 3.21 -35.15
CA THR A 129 -14.70 4.03 -36.37
C THR A 129 -14.64 5.52 -36.05
N ARG A 130 -15.30 5.98 -34.98
CA ARG A 130 -15.20 7.38 -34.51
C ARG A 130 -13.77 7.77 -34.14
N LYS A 131 -13.03 6.90 -33.43
CA LYS A 131 -11.63 7.15 -33.08
C LYS A 131 -10.74 7.27 -34.32
N LEU A 132 -10.87 6.34 -35.27
CA LEU A 132 -10.07 6.34 -36.49
C LEU A 132 -10.33 7.59 -37.34
N VAL A 133 -11.59 8.01 -37.51
CA VAL A 133 -11.93 9.25 -38.26
C VAL A 133 -11.22 10.47 -37.66
N LEU A 134 -11.23 10.62 -36.34
CA LEU A 134 -10.58 11.74 -35.67
C LEU A 134 -9.05 11.67 -35.73
N TRP A 135 -8.48 10.47 -35.59
CA TRP A 135 -7.04 10.26 -35.73
C TRP A 135 -6.55 10.49 -37.17
N HIS A 136 -7.40 10.30 -38.18
CA HIS A 136 -7.11 10.67 -39.57
C HIS A 136 -7.25 12.18 -39.83
N ALA A 137 -8.15 12.88 -39.13
CA ALA A 137 -8.30 14.32 -39.27
C ALA A 137 -7.08 15.10 -38.74
N LEU A 138 -6.46 14.63 -37.66
CA LEU A 138 -5.32 15.30 -37.02
C LEU A 138 -4.09 15.50 -37.95
N PRO A 139 -3.54 14.48 -38.63
CA PRO A 139 -2.43 14.65 -39.57
C PRO A 139 -2.81 15.53 -40.77
N ALA A 140 -4.05 15.43 -41.27
CA ALA A 140 -4.50 16.25 -42.41
C ALA A 140 -4.43 17.76 -42.10
N PHE A 141 -4.88 18.18 -40.90
CA PHE A 141 -4.77 19.57 -40.46
C PHE A 141 -3.32 20.00 -40.19
N GLN A 142 -2.46 19.09 -39.73
CA GLN A 142 -1.04 19.39 -39.51
C GLN A 142 -0.25 19.58 -40.81
N VAL A 143 -0.60 18.83 -41.86
CA VAL A 143 -0.05 19.03 -43.21
C VAL A 143 -0.48 20.38 -43.78
N ALA A 144 -1.74 20.77 -43.62
CA ALA A 144 -2.21 22.10 -44.04
C ALA A 144 -1.48 23.25 -43.34
N GLY A 145 -1.16 23.09 -42.04
CA GLY A 145 -0.34 24.06 -41.30
C GLY A 145 1.11 24.13 -41.78
N LEU A 146 1.70 22.98 -42.12
CA LEU A 146 3.04 22.91 -42.73
C LEU A 146 3.08 23.60 -44.11
N GLU A 147 2.09 23.33 -44.97
CA GLU A 147 2.00 23.96 -46.30
C GLU A 147 1.83 25.48 -46.21
N SER A 148 0.98 25.96 -45.29
CA SER A 148 0.80 27.40 -45.05
C SER A 148 2.11 28.08 -44.63
N LEU A 149 2.91 27.42 -43.79
CA LEU A 149 4.17 27.98 -43.28
C LEU A 149 5.32 27.89 -44.31
N ILE A 150 5.28 26.91 -45.21
CA ILE A 150 6.17 26.85 -46.38
C ILE A 150 5.80 27.96 -47.39
N TRP A 151 4.52 28.23 -47.60
CA TRP A 151 4.07 29.32 -48.47
C TRP A 151 4.49 30.70 -47.95
N THR A 152 4.41 30.93 -46.64
CA THR A 152 4.90 32.20 -46.04
C THR A 152 6.43 32.32 -46.11
N ALA A 153 7.16 31.21 -46.02
CA ALA A 153 8.60 31.16 -46.26
C ALA A 153 8.97 31.55 -47.70
N VAL A 154 8.25 31.01 -48.68
CA VAL A 154 8.44 31.29 -50.11
C VAL A 154 8.04 32.73 -50.46
N ALA A 155 7.04 33.29 -49.76
CA ALA A 155 6.59 34.67 -49.91
C ALA A 155 7.54 35.73 -49.29
N GLY A 156 8.66 35.32 -48.67
CA GLY A 156 9.71 36.23 -48.20
C GLY A 156 9.38 37.03 -46.95
N VAL A 157 8.38 36.63 -46.16
CA VAL A 157 8.02 37.30 -44.90
C VAL A 157 9.03 36.92 -43.80
N PRO A 158 9.70 37.89 -43.13
CA PRO A 158 10.72 37.58 -42.14
C PRO A 158 10.10 36.99 -40.86
N HIS A 159 10.25 35.68 -40.68
CA HIS A 159 9.97 34.98 -39.43
C HIS A 159 11.26 34.69 -38.69
N HIS A 160 11.38 35.17 -37.44
CA HIS A 160 12.62 35.11 -36.66
C HIS A 160 13.07 33.68 -36.29
N ASP A 161 12.23 32.64 -36.48
CA ASP A 161 12.50 31.23 -36.15
C ASP A 161 11.85 30.24 -37.16
N LEU A 162 11.96 30.53 -38.45
CA LEU A 162 11.27 29.76 -39.51
C LEU A 162 11.67 28.27 -39.52
N GLY A 163 12.96 27.95 -39.43
CA GLY A 163 13.46 26.57 -39.51
C GLY A 163 12.98 25.66 -38.37
N ILE A 164 12.92 26.20 -37.14
CA ILE A 164 12.46 25.45 -35.95
C ILE A 164 10.96 25.18 -36.05
N SER A 165 10.19 26.14 -36.59
CA SER A 165 8.75 26.00 -36.77
C SER A 165 8.39 24.96 -37.83
N ILE A 166 9.09 24.95 -38.98
CA ILE A 166 8.92 23.91 -40.03
C ILE A 166 9.23 22.52 -39.45
N ALA A 167 10.33 22.38 -38.73
CA ALA A 167 10.72 21.11 -38.11
C ALA A 167 9.67 20.61 -37.10
N SER A 168 9.10 21.52 -36.29
CA SER A 168 8.07 21.21 -35.29
C SER A 168 6.77 20.68 -35.92
N TRP A 169 6.30 21.31 -37.01
CA TRP A 169 5.13 20.84 -37.76
C TRP A 169 5.38 19.49 -38.46
N ALA A 170 6.55 19.30 -39.08
CA ALA A 170 6.92 18.02 -39.71
C ALA A 170 6.96 16.85 -38.72
N VAL A 171 7.59 17.06 -37.56
CA VAL A 171 7.65 16.08 -36.46
C VAL A 171 6.25 15.78 -35.91
N SER A 172 5.36 16.77 -35.88
CA SER A 172 3.97 16.60 -35.44
C SER A 172 3.15 15.70 -36.38
N VAL A 173 3.34 15.80 -37.70
CA VAL A 173 2.69 14.94 -38.71
C VAL A 173 3.17 13.49 -38.57
N ILE A 174 4.48 13.26 -38.42
CA ILE A 174 5.04 11.91 -38.25
C ILE A 174 4.49 11.26 -36.97
N SER A 175 4.39 12.04 -35.89
CA SER A 175 3.87 11.57 -34.61
C SER A 175 2.39 11.19 -34.66
N SER A 176 1.55 11.99 -35.31
CA SER A 176 0.10 11.71 -35.41
C SER A 176 -0.18 10.46 -36.25
N LEU A 177 0.61 10.19 -37.29
CA LEU A 177 0.55 8.93 -38.05
C LEU A 177 0.95 7.71 -37.21
N LEU A 178 1.99 7.83 -36.38
CA LEU A 178 2.41 6.75 -35.48
C LEU A 178 1.37 6.49 -34.38
N LEU A 179 0.76 7.54 -33.83
CA LEU A 179 -0.27 7.42 -32.80
C LEU A 179 -1.61 6.86 -33.33
N LEU A 180 -1.96 7.14 -34.59
CA LEU A 180 -3.07 6.47 -35.27
C LEU A 180 -2.86 4.94 -35.28
N LEU A 181 -1.63 4.49 -35.59
CA LEU A 181 -1.28 3.07 -35.60
C LEU A 181 -1.33 2.47 -34.18
N VAL A 182 -0.78 3.18 -33.18
CA VAL A 182 -0.83 2.76 -31.77
C VAL A 182 -2.28 2.68 -31.26
N SER A 183 -3.13 3.67 -31.54
CA SER A 183 -4.56 3.66 -31.15
C SER A 183 -5.28 2.44 -31.73
N LYS A 184 -5.04 2.10 -33.01
CA LYS A 184 -5.62 0.91 -33.65
C LYS A 184 -5.17 -0.38 -32.97
N LEU A 185 -3.87 -0.51 -32.70
CA LEU A 185 -3.31 -1.69 -32.03
C LEU A 185 -3.82 -1.83 -30.59
N GLU A 186 -3.77 -0.78 -29.79
CA GLU A 186 -4.23 -0.80 -28.40
C GLU A 186 -5.74 -1.01 -28.30
N HIS A 187 -6.52 -0.49 -29.26
CA HIS A 187 -7.96 -0.75 -29.27
C HIS A 187 -8.30 -2.23 -29.47
N SER A 188 -7.50 -2.93 -30.27
CA SER A 188 -7.65 -4.37 -30.53
C SER A 188 -7.11 -5.27 -29.42
N ARG A 189 -6.10 -4.82 -28.66
CA ARG A 189 -5.35 -5.66 -27.70
C ARG A 189 -5.70 -5.42 -26.22
N SER A 190 -6.19 -4.23 -25.85
CA SER A 190 -6.43 -3.83 -24.46
C SER A 190 -7.91 -3.73 -24.11
N LEU A 191 -8.31 -4.18 -22.92
CA LEU A 191 -9.66 -3.99 -22.38
C LEU A 191 -9.88 -2.54 -21.90
N ALA A 192 -8.87 -1.96 -21.26
CA ALA A 192 -8.85 -0.57 -20.85
C ALA A 192 -8.51 0.36 -22.04
N PRO A 193 -9.03 1.60 -22.07
CA PRO A 193 -8.54 2.61 -22.99
C PRO A 193 -7.09 2.99 -22.65
N SER A 194 -6.32 3.43 -23.64
CA SER A 194 -4.88 3.52 -23.47
C SER A 194 -4.43 4.73 -22.65
N ALA A 195 -3.74 4.41 -21.56
CA ALA A 195 -3.15 5.40 -20.67
C ALA A 195 -2.11 6.27 -21.39
N LEU A 196 -1.27 5.67 -22.23
CA LEU A 196 -0.23 6.36 -22.99
C LEU A 196 -0.83 7.46 -23.87
N LEU A 197 -1.84 7.11 -24.67
CA LEU A 197 -2.46 8.03 -25.61
C LEU A 197 -3.22 9.17 -24.89
N GLN A 198 -3.91 8.85 -23.78
CA GLN A 198 -4.60 9.83 -22.95
C GLN A 198 -3.65 10.82 -22.28
N THR A 199 -2.53 10.35 -21.71
CA THR A 199 -1.52 11.24 -21.11
C THR A 199 -0.88 12.17 -22.15
N PHE A 200 -0.61 11.65 -23.36
CA PHE A 200 -0.08 12.45 -24.46
C PHE A 200 -1.04 13.55 -24.91
N LEU A 201 -2.30 13.17 -25.17
CA LEU A 201 -3.32 14.12 -25.61
C LEU A 201 -3.54 15.20 -24.54
N LEU A 202 -3.56 14.83 -23.25
CA LEU A 202 -3.67 15.80 -22.15
C LEU A 202 -2.48 16.75 -22.11
N LEU A 203 -1.24 16.25 -22.20
CA LEU A 203 -0.04 17.09 -22.18
C LEU A 203 0.00 18.05 -23.39
N THR A 204 -0.32 17.55 -24.58
CA THR A 204 -0.28 18.36 -25.81
C THR A 204 -1.42 19.38 -25.89
N VAL A 205 -2.60 19.09 -25.32
CA VAL A 205 -3.68 20.09 -25.19
C VAL A 205 -3.25 21.25 -24.30
N VAL A 206 -2.55 20.99 -23.19
CA VAL A 206 -2.02 22.04 -22.31
C VAL A 206 -0.97 22.88 -23.03
N LEU A 207 -0.05 22.26 -23.76
CA LEU A 207 1.00 22.95 -24.52
C LEU A 207 0.46 23.76 -25.71
N ASP A 208 -0.55 23.25 -26.42
CA ASP A 208 -1.19 24.00 -27.51
C ASP A 208 -1.98 25.20 -26.96
N ALA A 209 -2.63 25.05 -25.80
CA ALA A 209 -3.33 26.14 -25.13
C ALA A 209 -2.35 27.26 -24.71
N THR A 210 -1.16 26.92 -24.22
CA THR A 210 -0.13 27.93 -23.91
C THR A 210 0.43 28.56 -25.19
N ARG A 211 0.61 27.80 -26.27
CA ARG A 211 1.03 28.32 -27.57
C ARG A 211 0.04 29.33 -28.14
N ILE A 212 -1.27 29.01 -28.11
CA ILE A 212 -2.34 29.93 -28.57
C ILE A 212 -2.29 31.22 -27.75
N ARG A 213 -2.17 31.11 -26.43
CA ARG A 213 -2.06 32.28 -25.54
C ARG A 213 -0.87 33.16 -25.93
N SER A 214 0.32 32.57 -26.06
CA SER A 214 1.55 33.31 -26.37
C SER A 214 1.46 34.02 -27.73
N VAL A 215 0.94 33.34 -28.75
CA VAL A 215 0.76 33.92 -30.09
C VAL A 215 -0.27 35.05 -30.07
N TRP A 216 -1.35 34.90 -29.30
CA TRP A 216 -2.37 35.94 -29.14
C TRP A 216 -1.82 37.22 -28.49
N PHE A 217 -0.96 37.08 -27.47
CA PHE A 217 -0.32 38.25 -26.82
C PHE A 217 0.77 38.89 -27.67
N ALA A 218 1.42 38.12 -28.56
CA ALA A 218 2.43 38.65 -29.47
C ALA A 218 1.84 39.48 -30.63
N GLY A 219 0.51 39.58 -30.74
CA GLY A 219 -0.16 40.32 -31.83
C GLY A 219 0.10 39.74 -33.23
N GLY A 220 0.51 38.47 -33.30
CA GLY A 220 0.93 37.81 -34.53
C GLY A 220 -0.22 37.43 -35.47
N LEU A 221 0.12 37.19 -36.75
CA LEU A 221 -0.76 36.84 -37.87
C LEU A 221 -1.93 35.90 -37.47
N TYR A 222 -3.15 36.32 -37.82
CA TYR A 222 -4.40 35.61 -37.52
C TYR A 222 -4.46 34.17 -38.06
N HIS A 223 -3.74 33.84 -39.13
CA HIS A 223 -3.84 32.52 -39.78
C HIS A 223 -3.15 31.39 -38.99
N GLU A 224 -1.96 31.63 -38.44
CA GLU A 224 -1.24 30.64 -37.59
C GLU A 224 -2.05 30.29 -36.34
N SER A 225 -2.64 31.29 -35.69
CA SER A 225 -3.40 31.11 -34.45
C SER A 225 -4.72 30.37 -34.66
N GLN A 226 -5.40 30.57 -35.80
CA GLN A 226 -6.61 29.83 -36.18
C GLN A 226 -6.36 28.34 -36.38
N LEU A 227 -5.25 27.98 -37.03
CA LEU A 227 -4.89 26.57 -37.28
C LEU A 227 -4.56 25.82 -35.99
N VAL A 228 -3.80 26.44 -35.09
CA VAL A 228 -3.49 25.86 -33.77
C VAL A 228 -4.75 25.75 -32.91
N PHE A 229 -5.69 26.69 -33.01
CA PHE A 229 -6.99 26.63 -32.31
C PHE A 229 -7.87 25.46 -32.79
N ILE A 230 -7.94 25.23 -34.11
CA ILE A 230 -8.67 24.08 -34.66
C ILE A 230 -8.01 22.76 -34.23
N GLN A 231 -6.67 22.70 -34.26
CA GLN A 231 -5.90 21.55 -33.78
C GLN A 231 -6.17 21.24 -32.31
N LEU A 232 -6.25 22.27 -31.45
CA LEU A 232 -6.61 22.11 -30.03
C LEU A 232 -7.99 21.46 -29.89
N PHE A 233 -8.98 21.93 -30.65
CA PHE A 233 -10.34 21.39 -30.62
C PHE A 233 -10.40 19.90 -31.02
N ILE A 234 -9.69 19.53 -32.09
CA ILE A 234 -9.58 18.13 -32.54
C ILE A 234 -8.95 17.26 -31.45
N LYS A 235 -7.88 17.73 -30.80
CA LYS A 235 -7.21 17.01 -29.71
C LYS A 235 -8.09 16.85 -28.47
N ILE A 236 -8.88 17.86 -28.10
CA ILE A 236 -9.86 17.78 -26.99
C ILE A 236 -10.92 16.71 -27.30
N PHE A 237 -11.44 16.68 -28.53
CA PHE A 237 -12.44 15.69 -28.91
C PHE A 237 -11.83 14.27 -29.03
N LEU A 238 -10.59 14.14 -29.48
CA LEU A 238 -9.81 12.90 -29.41
C LEU A 238 -9.64 12.42 -27.97
N LEU A 239 -9.30 13.31 -27.04
CA LEU A 239 -9.16 12.98 -25.62
C LEU A 239 -10.48 12.45 -25.04
N PHE A 240 -11.60 13.09 -25.37
CA PHE A 240 -12.92 12.65 -24.93
C PHE A 240 -13.29 11.27 -25.50
N THR A 241 -13.08 11.04 -26.79
CA THR A 241 -13.40 9.75 -27.43
C THR A 241 -12.47 8.62 -26.98
N GLU A 242 -11.20 8.92 -26.68
CA GLU A 242 -10.26 7.95 -26.11
C GLU A 242 -10.46 7.69 -24.62
N SER A 243 -11.07 8.62 -23.88
CA SER A 243 -11.40 8.43 -22.46
C SER A 243 -12.62 7.54 -22.21
N ARG A 244 -13.50 7.38 -23.19
CA ARG A 244 -14.68 6.51 -23.11
C ARG A 244 -14.26 5.06 -22.90
N SER A 245 -14.71 4.46 -21.79
CA SER A 245 -14.46 3.06 -21.49
C SER A 245 -15.19 2.15 -22.48
N LYS A 246 -14.61 0.97 -22.73
CA LYS A 246 -15.21 -0.04 -23.62
C LYS A 246 -16.31 -0.87 -22.95
N ALA A 247 -16.62 -0.58 -21.67
CA ALA A 247 -17.53 -1.35 -20.83
C ALA A 247 -18.95 -1.49 -21.41
N ALA A 248 -19.48 -0.47 -22.07
CA ALA A 248 -20.82 -0.52 -22.66
C ALA A 248 -20.93 -1.42 -23.91
N VAL A 249 -19.80 -1.80 -24.51
CA VAL A 249 -19.73 -2.54 -25.77
C VAL A 249 -19.30 -3.99 -25.55
N ILE A 250 -18.70 -4.30 -24.41
CA ILE A 250 -18.16 -5.61 -24.09
C ILE A 250 -19.12 -6.32 -23.12
N SER A 251 -19.85 -7.32 -23.62
CA SER A 251 -20.62 -8.25 -22.80
C SER A 251 -19.71 -9.35 -22.24
N ILE A 252 -18.78 -9.00 -21.34
CA ILE A 252 -18.05 -10.00 -20.54
C ILE A 252 -19.01 -10.47 -19.42
N PRO A 253 -19.06 -11.77 -19.07
CA PRO A 253 -19.77 -12.22 -17.88
C PRO A 253 -19.24 -11.46 -16.65
N ALA A 254 -20.14 -10.76 -15.96
CA ALA A 254 -19.85 -9.76 -14.92
C ALA A 254 -18.95 -10.22 -13.74
N ARG A 255 -18.60 -11.51 -13.68
CA ARG A 255 -17.88 -12.15 -12.57
C ARG A 255 -16.36 -12.29 -12.77
N GLN A 256 -15.80 -11.87 -13.92
CA GLN A 256 -14.38 -12.11 -14.24
C GLN A 256 -13.48 -10.85 -14.27
N VAL A 257 -14.03 -9.63 -14.37
CA VAL A 257 -13.24 -8.40 -14.56
C VAL A 257 -13.85 -7.25 -13.75
N SER A 258 -13.01 -6.51 -13.02
CA SER A 258 -13.44 -5.34 -12.26
C SER A 258 -13.72 -4.14 -13.19
N ARG A 259 -14.70 -3.30 -12.86
CA ARG A 259 -15.00 -2.09 -13.64
C ARG A 259 -13.88 -1.06 -13.54
N GLU A 260 -13.11 -1.09 -12.45
CA GLU A 260 -11.89 -0.30 -12.32
C GLU A 260 -10.86 -0.68 -13.40
N GLU A 261 -10.69 -1.98 -13.71
CA GLU A 261 -9.74 -2.43 -14.73
C GLU A 261 -10.07 -1.85 -16.11
N ILE A 262 -11.36 -1.78 -16.44
CA ILE A 262 -11.87 -1.28 -17.73
C ILE A 262 -11.85 0.26 -17.80
N ALA A 263 -11.74 0.94 -16.66
CA ALA A 263 -11.73 2.41 -16.61
C ALA A 263 -10.41 3.01 -17.12
N GLY A 264 -10.52 4.09 -17.90
CA GLY A 264 -9.37 4.90 -18.33
C GLY A 264 -8.81 5.77 -17.22
N ILE A 265 -7.76 6.55 -17.53
CA ILE A 265 -7.10 7.42 -16.55
C ILE A 265 -8.08 8.39 -15.90
N PHE A 266 -8.95 9.03 -16.69
CA PHE A 266 -9.95 9.96 -16.16
C PHE A 266 -11.05 9.25 -15.36
N GLY A 267 -11.48 8.07 -15.82
CA GLY A 267 -12.46 7.27 -15.09
C GLY A 267 -11.93 6.85 -13.73
N LYS A 268 -10.64 6.48 -13.65
CA LYS A 268 -9.92 6.19 -12.41
C LYS A 268 -9.74 7.45 -11.56
N GLY A 269 -9.13 8.50 -12.11
CA GLY A 269 -8.85 9.75 -11.38
C GLY A 269 -10.09 10.46 -10.83
N LEU A 270 -11.23 10.38 -11.53
CA LEU A 270 -12.52 10.93 -11.08
C LEU A 270 -13.40 9.89 -10.34
N ALA A 271 -12.93 8.65 -10.19
CA ALA A 271 -13.66 7.53 -9.59
C ALA A 271 -15.07 7.30 -10.18
N LEU A 272 -15.29 7.63 -11.46
CA LEU A 272 -16.59 7.50 -12.12
C LEU A 272 -17.07 6.04 -12.23
N TRP A 273 -16.14 5.08 -12.14
CA TRP A 273 -16.42 3.65 -12.17
C TRP A 273 -17.18 3.17 -10.92
N VAL A 274 -17.16 3.94 -9.82
CA VAL A 274 -17.86 3.61 -8.57
C VAL A 274 -19.34 4.02 -8.60
N ASN A 275 -19.73 4.97 -9.47
CA ASN A 275 -21.10 5.50 -9.54
C ASN A 275 -22.18 4.41 -9.71
N PRO A 276 -22.01 3.37 -10.54
CA PRO A 276 -22.99 2.29 -10.64
C PRO A 276 -23.16 1.54 -9.32
N LEU A 277 -22.08 1.29 -8.57
CA LEU A 277 -22.13 0.63 -7.26
C LEU A 277 -22.84 1.52 -6.22
N LEU A 278 -22.56 2.83 -6.22
CA LEU A 278 -23.27 3.78 -5.35
C LEU A 278 -24.77 3.85 -5.69
N SER A 279 -25.11 3.82 -6.98
CA SER A 279 -26.51 3.79 -7.41
C SER A 279 -27.22 2.49 -7.04
N LEU A 280 -26.49 1.36 -7.00
CA LEU A 280 -27.00 0.08 -6.52
C LEU A 280 -27.22 0.12 -5.01
N GLY A 281 -26.24 0.63 -4.25
CA GLY A 281 -26.34 0.83 -2.81
C GLY A 281 -27.45 1.79 -2.39
N TRP A 282 -27.82 2.75 -3.25
CA TRP A 282 -28.99 3.61 -3.03
C TRP A 282 -30.32 2.85 -3.18
N ARG A 283 -30.34 1.75 -3.96
CA ARG A 283 -31.56 0.99 -4.28
C ARG A 283 -31.71 -0.28 -3.44
N LYS A 284 -30.60 -0.86 -2.97
CA LYS A 284 -30.54 -2.15 -2.27
C LYS A 284 -29.37 -2.15 -1.28
N ASP A 285 -29.55 -2.77 -0.12
CA ASP A 285 -28.45 -3.07 0.77
C ASP A 285 -27.42 -3.98 0.08
N LEU A 286 -26.17 -3.51 0.05
CA LEU A 286 -25.09 -4.22 -0.62
C LEU A 286 -24.71 -5.48 0.15
N THR A 287 -24.75 -6.62 -0.53
CA THR A 287 -24.26 -7.91 -0.03
C THR A 287 -22.88 -8.23 -0.62
N VAL A 288 -22.17 -9.21 -0.06
CA VAL A 288 -20.82 -9.61 -0.57
C VAL A 288 -20.89 -10.07 -2.03
N ASP A 289 -22.02 -10.63 -2.46
CA ASP A 289 -22.26 -11.07 -3.84
C ASP A 289 -22.44 -9.89 -4.83
N ASP A 290 -22.78 -8.70 -4.35
CA ASP A 290 -22.92 -7.49 -5.17
C ASP A 290 -21.55 -6.80 -5.41
N LEU A 291 -20.50 -7.23 -4.71
CA LEU A 291 -19.15 -6.67 -4.81
C LEU A 291 -18.36 -7.30 -5.96
N GLU A 292 -17.56 -6.47 -6.63
CA GLU A 292 -16.70 -6.93 -7.72
C GLU A 292 -15.49 -7.72 -7.17
N PRO A 293 -15.03 -8.78 -7.89
CA PRO A 293 -13.85 -9.52 -7.48
C PRO A 293 -12.61 -8.62 -7.52
N VAL A 294 -11.69 -8.84 -6.57
CA VAL A 294 -10.42 -8.10 -6.49
C VAL A 294 -9.49 -8.56 -7.63
N ASP A 295 -8.83 -7.60 -8.29
CA ASP A 295 -7.84 -7.85 -9.36
C ASP A 295 -6.69 -8.81 -8.92
N GLU A 296 -5.96 -9.35 -9.92
CA GLU A 296 -4.79 -10.26 -9.87
C GLU A 296 -4.08 -10.50 -8.50
N PRO A 297 -3.62 -11.75 -8.25
CA PRO A 297 -3.05 -12.14 -6.96
C PRO A 297 -1.87 -11.25 -6.58
N LEU A 298 -1.83 -10.86 -5.30
CA LEU A 298 -0.79 -10.06 -4.66
C LEU A 298 0.62 -10.53 -5.07
N SER A 299 1.15 -10.00 -6.17
CA SER A 299 2.44 -10.43 -6.69
C SER A 299 3.56 -9.65 -6.01
N VAL A 300 4.44 -10.41 -5.35
CA VAL A 300 5.80 -10.13 -4.86
C VAL A 300 6.17 -8.66 -4.63
N LEU A 301 6.52 -8.37 -3.37
CA LEU A 301 7.05 -7.12 -2.81
C LEU A 301 8.00 -6.29 -3.70
N ARG A 302 8.77 -6.95 -4.57
CA ARG A 302 9.66 -6.32 -5.57
C ARG A 302 8.93 -5.41 -6.58
N ALA A 303 7.61 -5.56 -6.77
CA ALA A 303 6.81 -4.75 -7.70
C ALA A 303 6.38 -3.39 -7.13
N PHE A 304 6.48 -3.14 -5.81
CA PHE A 304 5.94 -1.91 -5.21
C PHE A 304 6.70 -0.64 -5.57
N TRP A 305 7.97 -0.72 -5.95
CA TRP A 305 8.75 0.47 -6.30
C TRP A 305 8.11 1.27 -7.43
N ALA A 306 7.59 0.59 -8.46
CA ALA A 306 6.92 1.26 -9.58
C ALA A 306 5.67 2.02 -9.11
N ASP A 307 4.85 1.39 -8.27
CA ASP A 307 3.62 1.98 -7.73
C ASP A 307 3.92 3.18 -6.81
N ILE A 308 4.96 3.08 -5.97
CA ILE A 308 5.40 4.17 -5.09
C ILE A 308 5.83 5.39 -5.89
N PHE A 309 6.60 5.21 -6.97
CA PHE A 309 6.98 6.32 -7.85
C PHE A 309 5.78 6.98 -8.50
N VAL A 310 4.78 6.19 -8.94
CA VAL A 310 3.56 6.72 -9.58
C VAL A 310 2.72 7.53 -8.58
N ILE A 311 2.67 7.14 -7.30
CA ILE A 311 1.92 7.87 -6.24
C ILE A 311 2.44 9.30 -6.03
N HIS A 312 3.76 9.52 -6.14
CA HIS A 312 4.34 10.84 -5.92
C HIS A 312 3.96 11.87 -6.99
N ILE A 313 3.63 11.44 -8.22
CA ILE A 313 3.27 12.32 -9.34
C ILE A 313 2.01 13.17 -9.03
N PRO A 314 0.83 12.58 -8.75
CA PRO A 314 -0.37 13.35 -8.42
C PRO A 314 -0.20 14.15 -7.12
N ARG A 315 0.60 13.66 -6.17
CA ARG A 315 0.88 14.42 -4.93
C ARG A 315 1.71 15.68 -5.18
N LEU A 316 2.70 15.61 -6.05
CA LEU A 316 3.48 16.80 -6.46
C LEU A 316 2.62 17.77 -7.27
N ALA A 317 1.72 17.27 -8.13
CA ALA A 317 0.75 18.12 -8.83
C ALA A 317 -0.17 18.85 -7.85
N MET A 318 -0.67 18.16 -6.82
CA MET A 318 -1.47 18.76 -5.74
C MET A 318 -0.71 19.88 -5.02
N VAL A 319 0.57 19.66 -4.68
CA VAL A 319 1.44 20.68 -4.08
C VAL A 319 1.59 21.88 -5.02
N GLY A 320 1.82 21.63 -6.31
CA GLY A 320 1.92 22.66 -7.34
C GLY A 320 0.67 23.54 -7.40
N PHE A 321 -0.52 22.94 -7.52
CA PHE A 321 -1.78 23.70 -7.54
C PHE A 321 -2.05 24.45 -6.23
N GLY A 322 -1.68 23.87 -5.08
CA GLY A 322 -1.79 24.52 -3.78
C GLY A 322 -0.92 25.78 -3.68
N LEU A 323 0.33 25.72 -4.16
CA LEU A 323 1.25 26.88 -4.15
C LEU A 323 0.82 28.00 -5.10
N VAL A 324 0.05 27.69 -6.14
CA VAL A 324 -0.48 28.70 -7.08
C VAL A 324 -1.60 29.55 -6.44
N GLN A 325 -2.35 29.00 -5.47
CA GLN A 325 -3.45 29.72 -4.80
C GLN A 325 -3.05 31.10 -4.21
N PRO A 326 -2.02 31.22 -3.36
CA PRO A 326 -1.63 32.52 -2.80
C PRO A 326 -1.13 33.50 -3.87
N LEU A 327 -0.50 33.00 -4.95
CA LEU A 327 -0.07 33.82 -6.08
C LEU A 327 -1.27 34.39 -6.85
N LEU A 328 -2.31 33.58 -7.07
CA LEU A 328 -3.56 34.04 -7.69
C LEU A 328 -4.25 35.10 -6.85
N VAL A 329 -4.34 34.90 -5.54
CA VAL A 329 -4.87 35.91 -4.61
C VAL A 329 -4.06 37.21 -4.71
N GLN A 330 -2.72 37.13 -4.73
CA GLN A 330 -1.85 38.30 -4.90
C GLN A 330 -2.17 39.06 -6.20
N THR A 331 -2.27 38.33 -7.31
CA THR A 331 -2.55 38.94 -8.63
C THR A 331 -3.96 39.54 -8.69
N THR A 332 -4.92 38.96 -7.98
CA THR A 332 -6.30 39.46 -7.89
C THR A 332 -6.35 40.78 -7.14
N ILE A 333 -5.71 40.85 -5.97
CA ILE A 333 -5.69 42.09 -5.19
C ILE A 333 -4.94 43.18 -5.95
N LYS A 334 -3.82 42.87 -6.60
CA LYS A 334 -3.09 43.82 -7.47
C LYS A 334 -3.91 44.28 -8.68
N TYR A 335 -4.76 43.42 -9.23
CA TYR A 335 -5.66 43.77 -10.33
C TYR A 335 -6.77 44.73 -9.87
N ILE A 336 -7.38 44.44 -8.72
CA ILE A 336 -8.43 45.29 -8.13
C ILE A 336 -7.87 46.67 -7.73
N GLN A 337 -6.65 46.72 -7.19
CA GLN A 337 -6.00 47.98 -6.78
C GLN A 337 -5.63 48.88 -7.97
N ASN A 338 -5.26 48.30 -9.13
CA ASN A 338 -4.79 49.03 -10.32
C ASN A 338 -5.83 48.99 -11.45
N HIS A 339 -7.11 49.08 -11.13
CA HIS A 339 -8.21 48.80 -12.05
C HIS A 339 -8.27 49.69 -13.31
N GLY A 340 -7.56 50.83 -13.33
CA GLY A 340 -7.61 51.83 -14.42
C GLY A 340 -6.86 51.48 -15.70
N ASP A 341 -5.83 50.62 -15.66
CA ASP A 341 -4.90 50.43 -16.80
C ASP A 341 -4.98 49.05 -17.49
N LYS A 342 -5.82 48.12 -17.01
CA LYS A 342 -5.83 46.73 -17.48
C LYS A 342 -7.15 46.32 -18.15
N PRO A 343 -7.09 45.58 -19.29
CA PRO A 343 -8.29 45.16 -20.00
C PRO A 343 -9.11 44.14 -19.20
N VAL A 344 -10.44 44.21 -19.33
CA VAL A 344 -11.43 43.34 -18.67
C VAL A 344 -11.16 41.84 -18.92
N SER A 345 -10.57 41.49 -20.05
CA SER A 345 -10.15 40.13 -20.39
C SER A 345 -9.21 39.52 -19.34
N CYS A 346 -8.36 40.32 -18.70
CA CYS A 346 -7.44 39.87 -17.66
C CYS A 346 -8.19 39.28 -16.44
N GLY A 347 -9.32 39.90 -16.05
CA GLY A 347 -10.18 39.40 -14.97
C GLY A 347 -10.84 38.06 -15.31
N GLN A 348 -11.31 37.89 -16.54
CA GLN A 348 -11.92 36.62 -16.99
C GLN A 348 -10.91 35.46 -16.96
N TRP A 349 -9.67 35.70 -17.37
CA TRP A 349 -8.60 34.70 -17.26
C TRP A 349 -8.24 34.35 -15.83
N LEU A 350 -8.37 35.30 -14.90
CA LEU A 350 -8.11 35.07 -13.48
C LEU A 350 -9.17 34.15 -12.85
N ILE A 351 -10.44 34.34 -13.21
CA ILE A 351 -11.53 33.44 -12.81
C ILE A 351 -11.28 32.02 -13.35
N ALA A 352 -10.91 31.91 -14.63
CA ALA A 352 -10.57 30.63 -15.24
C ALA A 352 -9.36 29.95 -14.54
N ALA A 353 -8.36 30.73 -14.13
CA ALA A 353 -7.21 30.22 -13.38
C ALA A 353 -7.61 29.70 -11.99
N PHE A 354 -8.48 30.40 -11.26
CA PHE A 354 -9.03 29.88 -9.99
C PHE A 354 -9.79 28.58 -10.20
N ALA A 355 -10.70 28.52 -11.18
CA ALA A 355 -11.45 27.30 -11.48
C ALA A 355 -10.52 26.11 -11.80
N MET A 356 -9.49 26.35 -12.62
CA MET A 356 -8.49 25.33 -12.99
C MET A 356 -7.69 24.85 -11.77
N THR A 357 -7.24 25.76 -10.90
CA THR A 357 -6.46 25.37 -9.72
C THR A 357 -7.27 24.55 -8.73
N TYR A 358 -8.51 24.94 -8.42
CA TYR A 358 -9.36 24.17 -7.50
C TYR A 358 -9.75 22.80 -8.08
N LEU A 359 -10.13 22.73 -9.37
CA LEU A 359 -10.37 21.45 -10.04
C LEU A 359 -9.12 20.57 -10.04
N GLY A 360 -7.95 21.16 -10.30
CA GLY A 360 -6.65 20.48 -10.25
C GLY A 360 -6.34 19.90 -8.87
N VAL A 361 -6.59 20.66 -7.80
CA VAL A 361 -6.44 20.18 -6.42
C VAL A 361 -7.38 19.00 -6.15
N SER A 362 -8.66 19.10 -6.51
CA SER A 362 -9.63 18.03 -6.26
C SER A 362 -9.29 16.74 -7.00
N ILE A 363 -8.97 16.81 -8.30
CA ILE A 363 -8.60 15.64 -9.11
C ILE A 363 -7.31 15.00 -8.60
N SER A 364 -6.30 15.82 -8.29
CA SER A 364 -5.00 15.34 -7.79
C SER A 364 -5.14 14.69 -6.41
N THR A 365 -5.99 15.24 -5.54
CA THR A 365 -6.27 14.68 -4.20
C THR A 365 -6.94 13.32 -4.32
N GLN A 366 -7.96 13.20 -5.17
CA GLN A 366 -8.66 11.94 -5.39
C GLN A 366 -7.75 10.87 -5.98
N TRP A 367 -6.97 11.22 -7.01
CA TRP A 367 -6.05 10.29 -7.66
C TRP A 367 -4.95 9.81 -6.70
N TYR A 368 -4.36 10.73 -5.92
CA TYR A 368 -3.42 10.38 -4.87
C TYR A 368 -4.06 9.43 -3.85
N GLY A 369 -5.27 9.76 -3.36
CA GLY A 369 -6.00 8.95 -2.39
C GLY A 369 -6.26 7.52 -2.87
N GLN A 370 -6.71 7.34 -4.11
CA GLN A 370 -6.98 6.01 -4.67
C GLN A 370 -5.71 5.16 -4.78
N LEU A 371 -4.63 5.72 -5.34
CA LEU A 371 -3.38 4.96 -5.49
C LEU A 371 -2.78 4.60 -4.13
N ASN A 372 -2.83 5.52 -3.17
CA ASN A 372 -2.34 5.29 -1.81
C ASN A 372 -3.14 4.17 -1.12
N ASN A 373 -4.47 4.23 -1.17
CA ASN A 373 -5.33 3.21 -0.57
C ASN A 373 -5.15 1.83 -1.24
N ARG A 374 -5.00 1.77 -2.56
CA ARG A 374 -4.72 0.50 -3.27
C ARG A 374 -3.42 -0.13 -2.80
N LEU A 375 -2.36 0.67 -2.65
CA LEU A 375 -1.08 0.19 -2.15
C LEU A 375 -1.19 -0.29 -0.70
N ILE A 376 -1.88 0.46 0.16
CA ILE A 376 -2.10 0.09 1.56
C ILE A 376 -2.85 -1.24 1.68
N THR A 377 -3.91 -1.44 0.90
CA THR A 377 -4.68 -2.70 0.91
C THR A 377 -3.84 -3.89 0.44
N ARG A 378 -2.97 -3.70 -0.55
CA ARG A 378 -2.01 -4.73 -1.00
C ARG A 378 -0.99 -5.06 0.09
N ILE A 379 -0.43 -4.06 0.76
CA ILE A 379 0.49 -4.26 1.89
C ILE A 379 -0.20 -5.03 3.03
N ARG A 380 -1.43 -4.64 3.38
CA ARG A 380 -2.24 -5.31 4.41
C ARG A 380 -2.47 -6.78 4.08
N GLY A 381 -2.98 -7.07 2.87
CA GLY A 381 -3.25 -8.44 2.45
C GLY A 381 -1.99 -9.31 2.41
N ALA A 382 -0.86 -8.75 1.96
CA ALA A 382 0.41 -9.47 1.91
C ALA A 382 0.93 -9.81 3.32
N LEU A 383 0.95 -8.82 4.22
CA LEU A 383 1.42 -9.03 5.60
C LEU A 383 0.55 -10.05 6.34
N ILE A 384 -0.78 -9.95 6.25
CA ILE A 384 -1.69 -10.90 6.90
C ILE A 384 -1.47 -12.31 6.35
N ALA A 385 -1.36 -12.47 5.02
CA ALA A 385 -1.13 -13.78 4.41
C ALA A 385 0.21 -14.39 4.85
N ILE A 386 1.29 -13.60 4.91
CA ILE A 386 2.61 -14.07 5.35
C ILE A 386 2.58 -14.48 6.83
N ILE A 387 1.99 -13.64 7.70
CA ILE A 387 1.88 -13.94 9.14
C ILE A 387 1.04 -15.21 9.35
N TYR A 388 -0.06 -15.35 8.61
CA TYR A 388 -0.95 -16.51 8.70
C TYR A 388 -0.26 -17.80 8.23
N GLN A 389 0.44 -17.78 7.10
CA GLN A 389 1.21 -18.93 6.63
C GLN A 389 2.31 -19.32 7.62
N ASN A 390 2.99 -18.33 8.21
CA ASN A 390 3.99 -18.61 9.22
C ASN A 390 3.36 -19.22 10.48
N MET A 391 2.22 -18.70 10.94
CA MET A 391 1.47 -19.21 12.08
C MET A 391 1.12 -20.70 11.92
N LEU A 392 0.71 -21.14 10.72
CA LEU A 392 0.41 -22.55 10.44
C LEU A 392 1.64 -23.46 10.50
N SER A 393 2.85 -22.90 10.37
CA SER A 393 4.12 -23.64 10.43
C SER A 393 4.79 -23.63 11.81
N LEU A 394 4.30 -22.79 12.73
CA LEU A 394 4.85 -22.72 14.08
C LEU A 394 4.38 -23.90 14.93
N ARG A 395 5.18 -24.27 15.93
CA ARG A 395 4.80 -25.27 16.92
C ARG A 395 3.67 -24.75 17.81
N ALA A 396 2.83 -25.68 18.27
CA ALA A 396 1.72 -25.41 19.18
C ALA A 396 2.22 -25.07 20.60
N GLU A 397 2.74 -23.86 20.80
CA GLU A 397 2.96 -23.28 22.13
C GLU A 397 1.80 -22.34 22.48
N THR A 398 1.41 -22.34 23.75
CA THR A 398 0.21 -21.65 24.26
C THR A 398 0.21 -20.13 24.00
N ASP A 399 1.37 -19.48 23.93
CA ASP A 399 1.47 -18.01 23.74
C ASP A 399 1.43 -17.56 22.28
N ASN A 400 1.64 -18.46 21.31
CA ASN A 400 1.83 -18.06 19.91
C ASN A 400 0.52 -17.60 19.23
N SER A 401 -0.64 -18.11 19.68
CA SER A 401 -1.93 -17.84 19.04
C SER A 401 -2.44 -16.42 19.29
N GLN A 402 -2.39 -15.94 20.54
CA GLN A 402 -2.82 -14.58 20.89
C GLN A 402 -1.89 -13.53 20.28
N ALA A 403 -0.59 -13.79 20.33
CA ALA A 403 0.41 -12.95 19.68
C ALA A 403 0.15 -12.82 18.17
N ALA A 404 -0.11 -13.94 17.47
CA ALA A 404 -0.40 -13.94 16.04
C ALA A 404 -1.65 -13.12 15.67
N VAL A 405 -2.74 -13.24 16.44
CA VAL A 405 -3.96 -12.43 16.23
C VAL A 405 -3.67 -10.94 16.42
N SER A 406 -2.91 -10.58 17.46
CA SER A 406 -2.52 -9.18 17.69
C SER A 406 -1.64 -8.63 16.56
N LEU A 407 -0.74 -9.46 16.00
CA LEU A 407 0.12 -9.10 14.88
C LEU A 407 -0.70 -8.85 13.61
N MET A 408 -1.61 -9.75 13.27
CA MET A 408 -2.46 -9.62 12.07
C MET A 408 -3.47 -8.47 12.14
N SER A 409 -3.92 -8.10 13.34
CA SER A 409 -4.91 -7.03 13.55
C SER A 409 -4.26 -5.69 13.88
N THR A 410 -3.67 -5.56 15.07
CA THR A 410 -3.22 -4.26 15.60
C THR A 410 -1.90 -3.79 14.99
N GLU A 411 -0.96 -4.70 14.74
CA GLU A 411 0.38 -4.34 14.26
C GLU A 411 0.37 -4.04 12.76
N VAL A 412 -0.28 -4.90 11.97
CA VAL A 412 -0.52 -4.62 10.54
C VAL A 412 -1.29 -3.31 10.36
N GLU A 413 -2.33 -3.04 11.17
CA GLU A 413 -3.09 -1.79 11.08
C GLU A 413 -2.21 -0.56 11.37
N ARG A 414 -1.33 -0.63 12.38
CA ARG A 414 -0.38 0.46 12.67
C ARG A 414 0.57 0.69 11.51
N ILE A 415 1.08 -0.38 10.89
CA ILE A 415 1.96 -0.30 9.72
C ILE A 415 1.22 0.33 8.54
N THR A 416 -0.03 -0.08 8.27
CA THR A 416 -0.82 0.46 7.15
C THR A 416 -1.18 1.93 7.34
N VAL A 417 -1.58 2.32 8.55
CA VAL A 417 -1.87 3.72 8.88
C VAL A 417 -0.60 4.56 8.76
N ALA A 418 0.54 4.09 9.26
CA ALA A 418 1.78 4.84 9.16
C ALA A 418 2.36 4.91 7.73
N ALA A 419 2.16 3.87 6.91
CA ALA A 419 2.51 3.87 5.50
C ALA A 419 1.78 5.00 4.75
N GLN A 420 0.51 5.26 5.09
CA GLN A 420 -0.28 6.37 4.51
C GLN A 420 0.42 7.73 4.66
N TRP A 421 1.06 7.99 5.80
CA TRP A 421 1.80 9.23 6.08
C TRP A 421 3.20 9.24 5.47
N SER A 422 3.83 8.06 5.31
CA SER A 422 5.23 7.93 4.89
C SER A 422 5.45 8.38 3.43
N PHE A 423 4.43 8.26 2.58
CA PHE A 423 4.48 8.74 1.19
C PHE A 423 4.35 10.27 1.08
N SER A 424 3.83 10.95 2.09
CA SER A 424 3.71 12.42 2.12
C SER A 424 5.03 13.13 2.44
N ILE A 425 6.07 12.42 2.90
CA ILE A 425 7.32 13.02 3.40
C ILE A 425 8.06 13.83 2.31
N VAL A 426 8.39 13.24 1.17
CA VAL A 426 9.13 13.97 0.09
C VAL A 426 8.34 15.16 -0.42
N PRO A 427 7.05 14.99 -0.78
CA PRO A 427 6.29 16.12 -1.30
C PRO A 427 6.13 17.23 -0.26
N ASN A 428 5.99 16.91 1.03
CA ASN A 428 5.91 17.92 2.09
C ASN A 428 7.26 18.65 2.30
N LEU A 429 8.39 17.96 2.18
CA LEU A 429 9.71 18.60 2.21
C LEU A 429 9.91 19.56 1.02
N ILE A 430 9.48 19.14 -0.17
CA ILE A 430 9.51 19.97 -1.38
C ILE A 430 8.58 21.18 -1.23
N GLN A 431 7.35 20.95 -0.75
CA GLN A 431 6.36 22.00 -0.48
C GLN A 431 6.90 23.02 0.53
N LEU A 432 7.49 22.54 1.63
CA LEU A 432 8.11 23.40 2.64
C LEU A 432 9.23 24.24 2.03
N GLY A 433 10.11 23.64 1.21
CA GLY A 433 11.19 24.35 0.52
C GLY A 433 10.67 25.47 -0.39
N PHE A 434 9.71 25.18 -1.26
CA PHE A 434 9.13 26.18 -2.15
C PHE A 434 8.33 27.25 -1.41
N ALA A 435 7.52 26.86 -0.43
CA ALA A 435 6.73 27.81 0.35
C ALA A 435 7.64 28.74 1.17
N LEU A 436 8.72 28.23 1.77
CA LEU A 436 9.73 29.07 2.44
C LEU A 436 10.46 29.99 1.46
N TRP A 437 10.78 29.51 0.26
CA TRP A 437 11.37 30.34 -0.79
C TRP A 437 10.44 31.48 -1.22
N ILE A 438 9.16 31.18 -1.50
CA ILE A 438 8.15 32.21 -1.84
C ILE A 438 7.97 33.18 -0.68
N LEU A 439 7.89 32.70 0.56
CA LEU A 439 7.75 33.53 1.74
C LEU A 439 8.96 34.47 1.92
N SER A 440 10.18 33.96 1.67
CA SER A 440 11.42 34.74 1.70
C SER A 440 11.46 35.85 0.66
N SER A 441 10.83 35.63 -0.50
CA SER A 441 10.73 36.65 -1.55
C SER A 441 9.75 37.78 -1.22
N GLN A 442 8.70 37.51 -0.41
CA GLN A 442 7.63 38.48 -0.13
C GLN A 442 7.85 39.27 1.17
N LEU A 443 8.43 38.64 2.19
CA LEU A 443 8.69 39.24 3.51
C LEU A 443 10.18 39.57 3.74
N GLY A 444 11.03 39.34 2.72
CA GLY A 444 12.48 39.39 2.86
C GLY A 444 13.06 38.25 3.72
N GLY A 445 14.37 38.33 4.01
CA GLY A 445 15.11 37.31 4.78
C GLY A 445 14.63 37.08 6.23
N VAL A 446 13.72 37.93 6.70
CA VAL A 446 13.08 37.91 8.02
C VAL A 446 12.27 36.62 8.26
N SER A 447 11.72 36.03 7.20
CA SER A 447 10.94 34.77 7.27
C SER A 447 11.79 33.49 7.36
N VAL A 448 13.07 33.56 7.00
CA VAL A 448 14.01 32.41 7.00
C VAL A 448 14.72 32.26 8.36
N ALA A 449 14.78 33.33 9.14
CA ALA A 449 15.45 33.36 10.44
C ALA A 449 14.95 32.29 11.44
N PRO A 450 13.63 32.05 11.63
CA PRO A 450 13.16 31.02 12.56
C PRO A 450 13.57 29.59 12.18
N VAL A 451 13.62 29.29 10.88
CA VAL A 451 14.00 27.97 10.35
C VAL A 451 15.50 27.73 10.50
N VAL A 452 16.32 28.74 10.20
CA VAL A 452 17.79 28.68 10.34
C VAL A 452 18.21 28.57 11.80
N ILE A 453 17.52 29.28 12.71
CA ILE A 453 17.75 29.21 14.16
C ILE A 453 17.30 27.86 14.73
N ALA A 454 16.24 27.24 14.19
CA ALA A 454 15.79 25.91 14.61
C ALA A 454 16.74 24.77 14.18
N ILE A 455 17.38 24.89 13.01
CA ILE A 455 18.30 23.87 12.47
C ILE A 455 19.70 23.97 13.10
N ARG A 456 20.18 25.18 13.39
CA ARG A 456 21.52 25.40 13.94
C ARG A 456 21.49 25.27 15.47
N LYS A 457 21.80 24.09 16.01
CA LYS A 457 22.22 23.99 17.42
C LYS A 457 23.37 24.97 17.64
N PRO A 458 23.27 25.98 18.53
CA PRO A 458 24.41 26.83 18.81
C PRO A 458 25.51 25.95 19.43
N PRO A 459 26.71 25.87 18.83
CA PRO A 459 27.82 25.18 19.45
C PRO A 459 28.16 25.90 20.77
N PRO A 460 28.46 25.16 21.85
CA PRO A 460 28.87 25.78 23.11
C PRO A 460 30.24 26.45 22.89
N GLY A 461 30.25 27.79 22.78
CA GLY A 461 31.49 28.58 22.82
C GLY A 461 31.70 29.67 21.77
N MET A 462 30.79 29.91 20.81
CA MET A 462 31.03 30.93 19.78
C MET A 462 30.59 32.34 20.23
N LYS A 463 31.56 33.20 20.51
CA LYS A 463 31.37 34.60 20.92
C LYS A 463 30.68 35.42 19.80
N HIS A 464 29.76 36.28 20.24
CA HIS A 464 28.74 37.07 19.53
C HIS A 464 29.20 38.10 18.45
N SER A 465 30.36 37.95 17.81
CA SER A 465 30.98 39.08 17.09
C SER A 465 30.60 39.26 15.60
N LEU A 466 29.91 38.33 14.93
CA LEU A 466 29.82 38.32 13.45
C LEU A 466 28.42 38.44 12.81
N LEU A 467 27.35 38.67 13.58
CA LEU A 467 26.06 39.06 13.00
C LEU A 467 25.62 40.42 13.55
N ARG A 468 26.07 41.49 12.90
CA ARG A 468 25.42 42.82 13.00
C ARG A 468 24.11 42.79 12.19
N TRP A 469 23.13 42.06 12.70
CA TRP A 469 21.71 42.32 12.41
C TRP A 469 21.21 43.18 13.56
N ASP A 470 20.45 44.21 13.23
CA ASP A 470 20.03 45.32 14.10
C ASP A 470 19.68 44.92 15.55
N GLN A 471 20.22 45.67 16.52
CA GLN A 471 20.44 45.23 17.90
C GLN A 471 19.17 45.24 18.78
N GLN A 472 18.09 45.87 18.34
CA GLN A 472 16.86 46.02 19.13
C GLN A 472 15.78 44.95 18.82
N ALA A 473 15.84 44.31 17.64
CA ALA A 473 14.95 43.21 17.27
C ALA A 473 15.45 41.83 17.75
N ASN A 474 16.71 41.72 18.17
CA ASN A 474 17.42 40.45 18.36
C ASN A 474 17.18 39.74 19.72
N GLU A 475 16.86 40.46 20.79
CA GLU A 475 16.63 39.83 22.10
C GLU A 475 15.28 39.12 22.18
N TYR A 476 14.19 39.75 21.74
CA TYR A 476 12.86 39.13 21.77
C TYR A 476 12.69 38.02 20.72
N MET A 477 13.33 38.15 19.55
CA MET A 477 13.23 37.15 18.48
C MET A 477 13.93 35.83 18.84
N SER A 478 15.12 35.93 19.44
CA SER A 478 15.83 34.75 19.95
C SER A 478 15.06 34.09 21.09
N VAL A 479 14.37 34.85 21.95
CA VAL A 479 13.49 34.32 23.02
C VAL A 479 12.26 33.63 22.44
N CYS A 480 11.53 34.22 21.49
CA CYS A 480 10.32 33.59 20.93
C CYS A 480 10.64 32.31 20.13
N VAL A 481 11.73 32.30 19.35
CA VAL A 481 12.14 31.11 18.61
C VAL A 481 12.71 30.03 19.54
N SER A 482 13.50 30.40 20.57
CA SER A 482 13.99 29.44 21.56
C SER A 482 12.87 28.86 22.41
N VAL A 483 11.86 29.65 22.79
CA VAL A 483 10.65 29.17 23.47
C VAL A 483 9.87 28.22 22.58
N GLY A 484 9.66 28.54 21.30
CA GLY A 484 8.99 27.65 20.34
C GLY A 484 9.70 26.30 20.17
N VAL A 485 11.03 26.32 20.01
CA VAL A 485 11.86 25.10 19.90
C VAL A 485 11.85 24.29 21.20
N ARG A 486 11.95 24.95 22.36
CA ARG A 486 11.92 24.29 23.67
C ARG A 486 10.56 23.66 23.96
N VAL A 487 9.47 24.35 23.62
CA VAL A 487 8.10 23.83 23.73
C VAL A 487 7.92 22.63 22.79
N GLY A 488 8.37 22.72 21.54
CA GLY A 488 8.35 21.61 20.58
C GLY A 488 9.08 20.36 21.08
N GLN A 489 10.20 20.51 21.78
CA GLN A 489 10.93 19.39 22.39
C GLN A 489 10.21 18.75 23.60
N LEU A 490 9.33 19.48 24.27
CA LEU A 490 8.58 19.01 25.44
C LEU A 490 7.24 18.36 25.09
N VAL A 491 6.77 18.48 23.84
CA VAL A 491 5.52 17.87 23.37
C VAL A 491 5.62 16.33 23.26
N PRO A 492 6.64 15.73 22.59
CA PRO A 492 6.76 14.27 22.47
C PRO A 492 6.77 13.49 23.79
N PRO A 493 7.52 13.87 24.85
CA PRO A 493 7.53 13.10 26.09
C PRO A 493 6.19 13.17 26.83
N ARG A 494 5.43 14.27 26.73
CA ARG A 494 4.09 14.38 27.33
C ARG A 494 3.06 13.56 26.56
N GLN A 495 3.13 13.58 25.23
CA GLN A 495 2.29 12.72 24.39
C GLN A 495 2.52 11.24 24.72
N ARG A 496 3.78 10.85 24.92
CA ARG A 496 4.15 9.48 25.30
C ARG A 496 3.51 9.06 26.62
N ARG A 497 3.59 9.89 27.67
CA ARG A 497 2.95 9.59 28.97
C ARG A 497 1.43 9.45 28.87
N TRP A 498 0.79 10.31 28.08
CA TRP A 498 -0.65 10.20 27.83
C TRP A 498 -0.99 8.88 27.09
N MET A 499 -0.21 8.49 26.09
CA MET A 499 -0.36 7.21 25.39
C MET A 499 -0.14 6.00 26.31
N GLU A 500 0.85 6.05 27.20
CA GLU A 500 1.11 5.00 28.21
C GLU A 500 -0.09 4.85 29.17
N ALA A 501 -0.70 5.97 29.60
CA ALA A 501 -1.91 5.96 30.42
C ALA A 501 -3.11 5.33 29.69
N ILE A 502 -3.31 5.66 28.40
CA ILE A 502 -4.35 5.03 27.55
C ILE A 502 -4.13 3.53 27.47
N GLN A 503 -2.91 3.09 27.17
CA GLN A 503 -2.58 1.66 27.03
C GLN A 503 -2.86 0.90 28.32
N LYS A 504 -2.45 1.45 29.47
CA LYS A 504 -2.71 0.85 30.79
C LYS A 504 -4.21 0.65 31.05
N ARG A 505 -5.03 1.68 30.78
CA ARG A 505 -6.49 1.59 30.97
C ARG A 505 -7.13 0.57 30.04
N VAL A 506 -6.80 0.61 28.74
CA VAL A 506 -7.36 -0.32 27.75
C VAL A 506 -6.96 -1.76 28.04
N GLY A 507 -5.71 -2.00 28.46
CA GLY A 507 -5.23 -3.32 28.86
C GLY A 507 -6.05 -3.92 29.99
N ILE A 508 -6.17 -3.20 31.12
CA ILE A 508 -6.94 -3.65 32.29
C ILE A 508 -8.42 -3.86 31.94
N THR A 509 -9.01 -2.95 31.14
CA THR A 509 -10.41 -3.08 30.70
C THR A 509 -10.65 -4.36 29.89
N THR A 510 -9.69 -4.73 29.03
CA THR A 510 -9.78 -5.94 28.20
C THR A 510 -9.70 -7.21 29.04
N GLU A 511 -8.83 -7.23 30.05
CA GLU A 511 -8.67 -8.35 31.00
C GLU A 511 -9.95 -8.59 31.84
N ILE A 512 -10.57 -7.50 32.30
CA ILE A 512 -11.86 -7.53 33.01
C ILE A 512 -12.98 -8.06 32.11
N ILE A 513 -13.06 -7.61 30.85
CA ILE A 513 -14.08 -8.08 29.91
C ILE A 513 -13.89 -9.58 29.61
N GLY A 514 -12.65 -10.03 29.46
CA GLY A 514 -12.33 -11.45 29.26
C GLY A 514 -12.79 -12.35 30.41
N SER A 515 -12.84 -11.81 31.63
CA SER A 515 -13.26 -12.52 32.85
C SER A 515 -14.59 -12.03 33.43
N VAL A 516 -15.45 -11.38 32.62
CA VAL A 516 -16.65 -10.68 33.09
C VAL A 516 -17.60 -11.55 33.92
N LYS A 517 -17.70 -12.85 33.59
CA LYS A 517 -18.51 -13.80 34.36
C LYS A 517 -17.94 -14.01 35.75
N GLY A 518 -16.62 -14.16 35.88
CA GLY A 518 -15.91 -14.27 37.16
C GLY A 518 -16.10 -13.02 38.02
N VAL A 519 -15.98 -11.83 37.42
CA VAL A 519 -16.19 -10.54 38.08
C VAL A 519 -17.64 -10.37 38.59
N LYS A 520 -18.63 -10.86 37.83
CA LYS A 520 -20.04 -10.86 38.26
C LYS A 520 -20.30 -11.87 39.37
N MET A 521 -19.74 -13.08 39.27
CA MET A 521 -19.91 -14.12 40.28
C MET A 521 -19.26 -13.75 41.62
N SER A 522 -18.16 -12.99 41.59
CA SER A 522 -17.48 -12.50 42.80
C SER A 522 -18.10 -11.23 43.41
N GLY A 523 -19.08 -10.61 42.75
CA GLY A 523 -19.68 -9.35 43.22
C GLY A 523 -18.75 -8.13 43.14
N LEU A 524 -17.57 -8.24 42.51
CA LEU A 524 -16.55 -7.17 42.45
C LEU A 524 -16.84 -6.08 41.41
N SER A 525 -18.04 -6.04 40.84
CA SER A 525 -18.36 -5.13 39.72
C SER A 525 -18.17 -3.65 40.09
N ALA A 526 -18.53 -3.24 41.31
CA ALA A 526 -18.33 -1.87 41.78
C ALA A 526 -16.83 -1.51 41.96
N ALA A 527 -16.05 -2.39 42.60
CA ALA A 527 -14.62 -2.17 42.81
C ALA A 527 -13.86 -2.07 41.47
N VAL A 528 -14.24 -2.89 40.50
CA VAL A 528 -13.68 -2.88 39.15
C VAL A 528 -14.07 -1.59 38.41
N GLN A 529 -15.30 -1.11 38.57
CA GLN A 529 -15.74 0.16 38.01
C GLN A 529 -14.91 1.32 38.56
N ASP A 530 -14.70 1.38 39.88
CA ASP A 530 -13.89 2.43 40.52
C ASP A 530 -12.43 2.39 40.04
N GLN A 531 -11.87 1.19 39.86
CA GLN A 531 -10.52 1.03 39.32
C GLN A 531 -10.41 1.57 37.88
N ILE A 532 -11.38 1.28 37.01
CA ILE A 532 -11.41 1.80 35.63
C ILE A 532 -11.58 3.33 35.64
N GLN A 533 -12.44 3.86 36.52
CA GLN A 533 -12.67 5.29 36.64
C GLN A 533 -11.39 6.03 37.10
N GLY A 534 -10.68 5.51 38.10
CA GLY A 534 -9.41 6.08 38.54
C GLY A 534 -8.34 6.09 37.43
N LEU A 535 -8.28 5.04 36.61
CA LEU A 535 -7.40 5.02 35.42
C LEU A 535 -7.81 6.06 34.37
N ARG A 536 -9.12 6.30 34.21
CA ARG A 536 -9.65 7.32 33.30
C ARG A 536 -9.30 8.73 33.75
N ASP A 537 -9.40 9.01 35.05
CA ASP A 537 -9.07 10.33 35.59
C ASP A 537 -7.56 10.62 35.44
N PHE A 538 -6.71 9.63 35.72
CA PHE A 538 -5.27 9.72 35.47
C PHE A 538 -4.95 9.98 33.98
N GLU A 539 -5.64 9.30 33.06
CA GLU A 539 -5.50 9.52 31.62
C GLU A 539 -5.86 10.97 31.22
N LEU A 540 -6.97 11.49 31.74
CA LEU A 540 -7.43 12.86 31.45
C LEU A 540 -6.44 13.91 31.95
N ASP A 541 -5.83 13.71 33.11
CA ASP A 541 -4.86 14.65 33.66
C ASP A 541 -3.56 14.72 32.86
N GLU A 542 -3.07 13.58 32.34
CA GLU A 542 -1.94 13.59 31.39
C GLU A 542 -2.33 14.23 30.04
N SER A 543 -3.55 14.00 29.54
CA SER A 543 -4.05 14.63 28.31
C SER A 543 -4.14 16.16 28.43
N LYS A 544 -4.61 16.69 29.57
CA LYS A 544 -4.69 18.15 29.82
C LYS A 544 -3.32 18.81 29.70
N LYS A 545 -2.27 18.20 30.25
CA LYS A 545 -0.89 18.72 30.19
C LYS A 545 -0.37 18.81 28.75
N PHE A 546 -0.68 17.81 27.92
CA PHE A 546 -0.34 17.80 26.50
C PHE A 546 -1.11 18.88 25.71
N ARG A 547 -2.44 18.96 25.87
CA ARG A 547 -3.29 19.94 25.15
C ARG A 547 -2.92 21.39 25.50
N ARG A 548 -2.60 21.67 26.77
CA ARG A 548 -2.16 23.02 27.19
C ARG A 548 -0.89 23.47 26.46
N MET A 549 0.03 22.55 26.19
CA MET A 549 1.26 22.85 25.44
C MET A 549 1.00 23.11 23.95
N GLN A 550 0.03 22.41 23.34
CA GLN A 550 -0.39 22.70 21.96
C GLN A 550 -0.96 24.12 21.82
N ILE A 551 -1.77 24.57 22.79
CA ILE A 551 -2.33 25.93 22.81
C ILE A 551 -1.21 26.98 22.88
N ILE A 552 -0.22 26.77 23.75
CA ILE A 552 0.93 27.68 23.90
C ILE A 552 1.72 27.78 22.58
N ASN A 553 1.92 26.66 21.89
CA ASN A 553 2.65 26.64 20.62
C ASN A 553 1.97 27.49 19.53
N VAL A 554 0.64 27.45 19.45
CA VAL A 554 -0.14 28.26 18.49
C VAL A 554 -0.04 29.75 18.81
N LEU A 555 -0.11 30.13 20.10
CA LEU A 555 -0.01 31.52 20.54
C LEU A 555 1.37 32.13 20.27
N VAL A 556 2.45 31.37 20.48
CA VAL A 556 3.82 31.81 20.19
C VAL A 556 4.02 32.07 18.70
N ALA A 557 3.46 31.22 17.83
CA ALA A 557 3.54 31.40 16.38
C ALA A 557 2.88 32.71 15.92
N PHE A 558 1.70 33.04 16.47
CA PHE A 558 0.99 34.28 16.16
C PHE A 558 1.72 35.54 16.67
N ALA A 559 2.29 35.47 17.87
CA ALA A 559 3.05 36.56 18.47
C ALA A 559 4.34 36.90 17.69
N ILE A 560 5.00 35.88 17.10
CA ILE A 560 6.18 36.07 16.24
C ILE A 560 5.79 36.86 14.99
N VAL A 561 4.68 36.50 14.32
CA VAL A 561 4.22 37.18 13.09
C VAL A 561 3.87 38.64 13.35
N GLN A 562 3.17 38.95 14.45
CA GLN A 562 2.75 40.31 14.78
C GLN A 562 3.94 41.26 15.01
N LYS A 563 5.03 40.76 15.60
CA LYS A 563 6.19 41.58 15.98
C LYS A 563 7.23 41.73 14.86
N LEU A 564 7.31 40.77 13.93
CA LEU A 564 8.15 40.84 12.73
C LEU A 564 7.73 41.96 11.76
N SER A 565 6.54 42.54 11.93
CA SER A 565 5.97 43.57 11.05
C SER A 565 6.53 45.00 11.27
N ASN A 566 7.48 45.22 12.19
CA ASN A 566 8.18 46.50 12.43
C ASN A 566 7.30 47.77 12.37
N GLY A 567 6.03 47.72 12.77
CA GLY A 567 5.15 48.88 12.85
C GLY A 567 4.76 49.53 11.50
N GLU A 568 5.26 49.05 10.35
CA GLU A 568 4.69 49.45 9.06
C GLU A 568 3.38 48.68 8.84
N PRO A 569 2.27 49.34 8.45
CA PRO A 569 1.03 48.65 8.17
C PRO A 569 1.27 47.69 7.01
N LEU A 570 1.22 46.39 7.28
CA LEU A 570 1.27 45.35 6.25
C LEU A 570 0.32 45.74 5.12
N ASN A 571 0.86 45.88 3.91
CA ASN A 571 0.03 46.08 2.74
C ASN A 571 -0.99 44.93 2.70
N VAL A 572 -2.27 45.24 2.47
CA VAL A 572 -3.37 44.27 2.45
C VAL A 572 -3.00 43.06 1.59
N VAL A 573 -2.32 43.29 0.46
CA VAL A 573 -1.77 42.25 -0.42
C VAL A 573 -0.77 41.32 0.30
N GLN A 574 0.16 41.86 1.07
CA GLN A 574 1.20 41.11 1.79
C GLN A 574 0.62 40.36 3.01
N ALA A 575 -0.34 40.95 3.72
CA ALA A 575 -1.01 40.30 4.85
C ALA A 575 -1.81 39.06 4.41
N PHE A 576 -2.62 39.18 3.36
CA PHE A 576 -3.43 38.05 2.88
C PHE A 576 -2.60 36.94 2.24
N THR A 577 -1.53 37.29 1.52
CA THR A 577 -0.64 36.30 0.89
C THR A 577 0.21 35.56 1.92
N SER A 578 0.75 36.26 2.93
CA SER A 578 1.48 35.62 4.03
C SER A 578 0.57 34.73 4.89
N LEU A 579 -0.66 35.17 5.19
CA LEU A 579 -1.64 34.35 5.92
C LEU A 579 -2.03 33.09 5.12
N SER A 580 -2.21 33.21 3.80
CA SER A 580 -2.51 32.08 2.92
C SER A 580 -1.33 31.09 2.82
N LEU A 581 -0.10 31.60 2.69
CA LEU A 581 1.12 30.78 2.69
C LEU A 581 1.33 30.07 4.03
N LEU A 582 1.09 30.76 5.15
CA LEU A 582 1.12 30.16 6.48
C LEU A 582 0.05 29.07 6.62
N GLY A 583 -1.17 29.33 6.16
CA GLY A 583 -2.26 28.34 6.12
C GLY A 583 -1.88 27.07 5.36
N ILE A 584 -1.21 27.22 4.22
CA ILE A 584 -0.71 26.10 3.40
C ILE A 584 0.47 25.37 4.07
N LEU A 585 1.27 26.05 4.89
CA LEU A 585 2.44 25.49 5.59
C LEU A 585 2.11 24.77 6.89
N ILE A 586 1.03 25.14 7.59
CA ILE A 586 0.69 24.56 8.90
C ILE A 586 0.53 23.04 8.83
N ASN A 587 -0.21 22.54 7.83
CA ASN A 587 -0.47 21.11 7.67
C ASN A 587 0.81 20.29 7.38
N PRO A 588 1.62 20.59 6.34
CA PRO A 588 2.83 19.83 6.07
C PRO A 588 3.86 19.92 7.21
N VAL A 589 3.96 21.06 7.92
CA VAL A 589 4.83 21.16 9.10
C VAL A 589 4.34 20.25 10.22
N SER A 590 3.03 20.24 10.51
CA SER A 590 2.43 19.35 11.50
C SER A 590 2.66 17.88 11.16
N GLU A 591 2.47 17.50 9.89
CA GLU A 591 2.73 16.15 9.39
C GLU A 591 4.22 15.77 9.56
N LEU A 592 5.14 16.68 9.20
CA LEU A 592 6.59 16.44 9.34
C LEU A 592 7.00 16.24 10.81
N VAL A 593 6.39 16.96 11.76
CA VAL A 593 6.66 16.83 13.20
C VAL A 593 6.21 15.46 13.75
N MET A 594 5.15 14.89 13.18
CA MET A 594 4.61 13.59 13.62
C MET A 594 5.37 12.39 13.04
N ILE A 595 6.20 12.58 12.00
CA ILE A 595 6.98 11.50 11.35
C ILE A 595 7.81 10.68 12.35
N PRO A 596 8.63 11.27 13.25
CA PRO A 596 9.46 10.47 14.14
C PRO A 596 8.65 9.56 15.06
N HIS A 597 7.45 9.99 15.47
CA HIS A 597 6.54 9.17 16.28
C HIS A 597 6.02 7.97 15.47
N ASN A 598 5.50 8.24 14.27
CA ASN A 598 4.95 7.21 13.40
C ASN A 598 6.02 6.21 12.97
N LEU A 599 7.21 6.68 12.59
CA LEU A 599 8.35 5.83 12.24
C LEU A 599 8.80 4.95 13.41
N GLY A 600 8.91 5.52 14.62
CA GLY A 600 9.28 4.74 15.81
C GLY A 600 8.28 3.62 16.10
N SER A 601 6.98 3.91 15.92
CA SER A 601 5.92 2.89 16.07
C SER A 601 6.05 1.79 15.03
N VAL A 602 6.24 2.13 13.75
CA VAL A 602 6.37 1.17 12.64
C VAL A 602 7.57 0.26 12.83
N ILE A 603 8.72 0.82 13.20
CA ILE A 603 9.94 0.05 13.47
C ILE A 603 9.66 -0.98 14.57
N GLY A 604 9.02 -0.59 15.68
CA GLY A 604 8.66 -1.52 16.75
C GLY A 604 7.60 -2.56 16.36
N CYS A 605 6.73 -2.26 15.39
CA CYS A 605 5.79 -3.26 14.84
C CYS A 605 6.53 -4.28 13.96
N LEU A 606 7.41 -3.79 13.09
CA LEU A 606 8.21 -4.62 12.19
C LEU A 606 9.20 -5.51 12.96
N ASP A 607 9.83 -4.99 14.01
CA ASP A 607 10.71 -5.78 14.90
C ASP A 607 9.94 -6.95 15.54
N ARG A 608 8.70 -6.72 16.00
CA ARG A 608 7.86 -7.79 16.59
C ARG A 608 7.37 -8.80 15.57
N ILE A 609 7.03 -8.36 14.35
CA ILE A 609 6.70 -9.27 13.25
C ILE A 609 7.93 -10.11 12.90
N GLN A 610 9.11 -9.50 12.79
CA GLN A 610 10.35 -10.22 12.51
C GLN A 610 10.67 -11.26 13.60
N GLU A 611 10.56 -10.87 14.87
CA GLU A 611 10.75 -11.77 16.00
C GLU A 611 9.79 -12.97 15.93
N PHE A 612 8.54 -12.74 15.52
CA PHE A 612 7.57 -13.81 15.28
C PHE A 612 7.92 -14.69 14.07
N MET A 613 8.44 -14.10 12.99
CA MET A 613 8.83 -14.82 11.77
C MET A 613 10.05 -15.73 11.97
N VAL A 614 10.94 -15.36 12.90
CA VAL A 614 12.19 -16.09 13.19
C VAL A 614 11.99 -17.22 14.21
N LYS A 615 10.79 -17.35 14.82
CA LYS A 615 10.48 -18.46 15.74
C LYS A 615 10.70 -19.82 15.08
N GLU A 616 11.11 -20.80 15.89
CA GLU A 616 11.41 -22.14 15.40
C GLU A 616 10.16 -22.77 14.78
N LYS A 617 10.28 -23.15 13.49
CA LYS A 617 9.21 -23.82 12.76
C LYS A 617 9.12 -25.28 13.19
N ARG A 618 7.91 -25.85 13.11
CA ARG A 618 7.68 -27.27 13.36
C ARG A 618 8.39 -28.09 12.28
N ASN A 619 9.31 -28.95 12.71
CA ASN A 619 9.92 -29.97 11.88
C ASN A 619 9.19 -31.30 12.09
N ASP A 620 8.50 -31.79 11.06
CA ASP A 620 7.87 -33.11 11.12
C ASP A 620 8.96 -34.19 11.04
N TYR A 621 9.14 -34.95 12.12
CA TYR A 621 10.14 -36.01 12.24
C TYR A 621 9.58 -37.40 11.90
N ARG A 622 8.29 -37.50 11.58
CA ARG A 622 7.66 -38.77 11.23
C ARG A 622 8.18 -39.24 9.87
N GLN A 623 8.66 -40.48 9.82
CA GLN A 623 9.20 -41.06 8.59
C GLN A 623 8.23 -42.07 8.01
N ILE A 624 7.88 -41.93 6.73
CA ILE A 624 7.11 -42.94 6.00
C ILE A 624 8.09 -43.92 5.38
N LYS A 625 8.06 -45.17 5.84
CA LYS A 625 8.77 -46.26 5.15
C LYS A 625 7.82 -46.87 4.13
N PHE A 626 7.87 -46.35 2.90
CA PHE A 626 7.16 -46.98 1.79
C PHE A 626 7.61 -48.43 1.67
N VAL A 627 6.65 -49.36 1.72
CA VAL A 627 6.85 -50.76 1.39
C VAL A 627 7.12 -50.82 -0.12
N THR A 628 8.34 -50.49 -0.52
CA THR A 628 8.80 -50.74 -1.89
C THR A 628 9.14 -52.21 -1.92
N SER A 629 8.29 -53.01 -2.57
CA SER A 629 8.60 -54.39 -2.95
C SER A 629 9.69 -54.38 -4.03
N GLN A 630 10.91 -54.00 -3.66
CA GLN A 630 12.10 -54.03 -4.51
C GLN A 630 13.28 -54.52 -3.68
N ASN A 631 13.21 -55.76 -3.21
CA ASN A 631 14.40 -56.59 -3.17
C ASN A 631 14.31 -57.50 -4.41
N PRO A 632 15.32 -57.54 -5.30
CA PRO A 632 15.35 -58.54 -6.34
C PRO A 632 15.40 -59.90 -5.66
N VAL A 633 14.52 -60.80 -6.11
CA VAL A 633 14.45 -62.18 -5.67
C VAL A 633 15.83 -62.82 -5.89
N HIS A 634 16.62 -62.94 -4.82
CA HIS A 634 17.64 -63.96 -4.77
C HIS A 634 16.92 -65.27 -4.43
N GLU A 635 16.65 -66.06 -5.45
CA GLU A 635 16.42 -67.49 -5.31
C GLU A 635 17.63 -68.08 -4.59
N ASN A 636 17.46 -68.44 -3.32
CA ASN A 636 17.81 -69.73 -2.73
C ASN A 636 17.87 -69.62 -1.20
N GLY A 637 17.07 -70.45 -0.53
CA GLY A 637 17.29 -70.81 0.88
C GLY A 637 16.23 -70.28 1.85
N ILE A 638 15.28 -71.16 2.17
CA ILE A 638 14.41 -71.16 3.36
C ILE A 638 13.53 -69.91 3.49
N SER A 639 12.31 -70.03 2.98
CA SER A 639 11.18 -69.14 3.27
C SER A 639 10.86 -69.14 4.77
N GLU A 640 11.37 -68.13 5.48
CA GLU A 640 10.73 -67.65 6.70
C GLU A 640 9.30 -67.19 6.38
N PRO A 641 8.31 -67.44 7.26
CA PRO A 641 6.92 -67.12 6.97
C PRO A 641 6.73 -65.60 6.81
N LEU A 642 6.33 -65.18 5.61
CA LEU A 642 5.73 -63.88 5.36
C LEU A 642 4.46 -63.73 6.20
N ALA A 643 4.56 -63.09 7.38
CA ALA A 643 3.57 -62.20 7.98
C ALA A 643 3.88 -61.90 9.47
N GLU A 644 5.09 -61.44 9.81
CA GLU A 644 5.15 -60.58 10.99
C GLU A 644 4.43 -59.28 10.65
N SER A 645 3.24 -59.11 11.22
CA SER A 645 2.43 -57.89 11.14
C SER A 645 3.28 -56.69 11.55
N ARG A 646 3.95 -56.06 10.58
CA ARG A 646 4.74 -54.86 10.84
C ARG A 646 3.84 -53.83 11.52
N PRO A 647 4.25 -53.27 12.66
CA PRO A 647 3.43 -52.28 13.34
C PRO A 647 3.17 -51.10 12.40
N LEU A 648 1.91 -50.63 12.37
CA LEU A 648 1.51 -49.45 11.62
C LEU A 648 2.30 -48.22 12.08
N ILE A 649 2.53 -48.13 13.39
CA ILE A 649 3.33 -47.11 14.06
C ILE A 649 4.41 -47.80 14.88
N LYS A 650 5.68 -47.50 14.61
CA LYS A 650 6.82 -47.96 15.40
C LYS A 650 7.58 -46.78 15.97
N VAL A 651 7.74 -46.75 17.28
CA VAL A 651 8.62 -45.84 18.01
C VAL A 651 9.75 -46.68 18.59
N SER A 652 11.00 -46.29 18.33
CA SER A 652 12.18 -46.93 18.92
C SER A 652 13.06 -45.93 19.63
N GLU A 653 13.41 -46.22 20.89
CA GLU A 653 14.24 -45.40 21.79
C GLU A 653 13.84 -43.91 21.79
N GLY A 654 12.52 -43.67 21.74
CA GLY A 654 11.94 -42.35 21.53
C GLY A 654 11.88 -41.52 22.80
N SER A 655 12.62 -40.41 22.83
CA SER A 655 12.49 -39.40 23.90
C SER A 655 11.85 -38.11 23.37
N PHE A 656 10.76 -37.68 24.00
CA PHE A 656 9.95 -36.55 23.54
C PHE A 656 9.66 -35.54 24.64
N GLY A 657 9.52 -34.26 24.27
CA GLY A 657 9.21 -33.18 25.20
C GLY A 657 8.64 -31.93 24.52
N TRP A 658 8.23 -30.95 25.34
CA TRP A 658 7.79 -29.63 24.84
C TRP A 658 8.94 -28.65 24.66
N HIS A 659 10.13 -29.02 25.12
CA HIS A 659 11.37 -28.27 24.92
C HIS A 659 12.40 -29.18 24.26
N SER A 660 13.31 -28.59 23.50
CA SER A 660 14.37 -29.32 22.80
C SER A 660 15.37 -30.02 23.74
N THR A 661 15.46 -29.58 25.00
CA THR A 661 16.45 -30.06 25.97
C THR A 661 15.87 -30.90 27.10
N GLN A 662 14.55 -30.85 27.32
CA GLN A 662 13.90 -31.53 28.44
C GLN A 662 12.88 -32.56 27.93
N PRO A 663 13.22 -33.86 27.93
CA PRO A 663 12.26 -34.90 27.66
C PRO A 663 11.29 -35.05 28.82
N ILE A 664 10.01 -35.24 28.51
CA ILE A 664 8.96 -35.67 29.44
C ILE A 664 8.75 -37.18 29.32
N LEU A 665 8.91 -37.69 28.09
CA LEU A 665 8.88 -39.10 27.77
C LEU A 665 10.31 -39.55 27.50
N HIS A 666 10.72 -40.65 28.14
CA HIS A 666 12.07 -41.19 28.07
C HIS A 666 12.03 -42.60 27.50
N ASP A 667 12.94 -42.89 26.56
CA ASP A 667 13.27 -44.23 26.06
C ASP A 667 12.04 -45.09 25.74
N LEU A 668 11.12 -44.55 24.93
CA LEU A 668 9.90 -45.26 24.53
C LEU A 668 10.15 -46.21 23.37
N ASP A 669 9.79 -47.48 23.57
CA ASP A 669 9.68 -48.50 22.53
C ASP A 669 8.22 -48.96 22.41
N ILE A 670 7.55 -48.56 21.32
CA ILE A 670 6.12 -48.83 21.10
C ILE A 670 5.91 -49.33 19.67
N GLY A 671 5.20 -50.44 19.51
CA GLY A 671 4.71 -50.93 18.22
C GLY A 671 3.20 -51.09 18.23
N VAL A 672 2.47 -50.30 17.43
CA VAL A 672 1.01 -50.41 17.30
C VAL A 672 0.70 -51.13 15.99
N PRO A 673 0.12 -52.34 16.01
CA PRO A 673 -0.26 -53.07 14.81
C PRO A 673 -1.46 -52.44 14.08
N CYS A 674 -1.63 -52.78 12.81
CA CYS A 674 -2.77 -52.32 12.02
C CYS A 674 -4.05 -53.06 12.44
N GLY A 675 -5.19 -52.38 12.42
CA GLY A 675 -6.50 -52.99 12.69
C GLY A 675 -6.80 -53.32 14.16
N THR A 676 -6.02 -52.78 15.11
CA THR A 676 -6.23 -53.02 16.55
C THR A 676 -6.73 -51.79 17.29
N LEU A 677 -7.58 -51.98 18.30
CA LEU A 677 -7.97 -50.95 19.27
C LEU A 677 -6.99 -50.94 20.45
N THR A 678 -6.08 -49.97 20.47
CA THR A 678 -5.08 -49.84 21.54
C THR A 678 -5.53 -48.82 22.59
N MET A 679 -5.64 -49.24 23.85
CA MET A 679 -5.99 -48.36 24.97
C MET A 679 -4.75 -47.96 25.77
N LEU A 680 -4.57 -46.66 26.02
CA LEU A 680 -3.48 -46.11 26.83
C LEU A 680 -3.99 -45.70 28.22
N VAL A 681 -3.46 -46.29 29.28
CA VAL A 681 -3.87 -46.05 30.67
C VAL A 681 -2.67 -45.62 31.52
N GLY A 682 -2.88 -44.72 32.48
CA GLY A 682 -1.84 -44.27 33.40
C GLY A 682 -2.29 -43.12 34.30
N PRO A 683 -1.52 -42.75 35.33
CA PRO A 683 -1.90 -41.71 36.31
C PRO A 683 -2.05 -40.32 35.68
N VAL A 684 -2.79 -39.42 36.32
CA VAL A 684 -2.96 -38.04 35.83
C VAL A 684 -1.59 -37.35 35.75
N GLY A 685 -1.32 -36.64 34.65
CA GLY A 685 -0.03 -35.98 34.44
C GLY A 685 1.11 -36.89 33.94
N SER A 686 0.86 -38.18 33.69
CA SER A 686 1.89 -39.13 33.23
C SER A 686 2.37 -38.97 31.77
N GLY A 687 2.05 -37.85 31.10
CA GLY A 687 2.48 -37.61 29.72
C GLY A 687 1.66 -38.31 28.61
N LYS A 688 0.49 -38.90 28.90
CA LYS A 688 -0.37 -39.56 27.88
C LYS A 688 -0.72 -38.66 26.69
N SER A 689 -1.22 -37.46 26.96
CA SER A 689 -1.56 -36.50 25.91
C SER A 689 -0.30 -36.05 25.15
N THR A 690 0.84 -35.94 25.84
CA THR A 690 2.14 -35.66 25.22
C THR A 690 2.57 -36.77 24.26
N LEU A 691 2.30 -38.04 24.60
CA LEU A 691 2.57 -39.19 23.73
C LEU A 691 1.69 -39.15 22.47
N LEU A 692 0.39 -38.86 22.60
CA LEU A 692 -0.48 -38.73 21.42
C LEU A 692 -0.04 -37.56 20.53
N LYS A 693 0.32 -36.42 21.12
CA LYS A 693 0.84 -35.26 20.39
C LYS A 693 2.22 -35.52 19.77
N SER A 694 3.05 -36.39 20.36
CA SER A 694 4.32 -36.81 19.74
C SER A 694 4.08 -37.73 18.54
N LEU A 695 3.12 -38.65 18.62
CA LEU A 695 2.75 -39.48 17.46
C LEU A 695 2.21 -38.65 16.29
N VAL A 696 1.45 -37.58 16.56
CA VAL A 696 1.00 -36.62 15.53
C VAL A 696 2.15 -35.72 15.02
N GLY A 697 3.28 -35.66 15.74
CA GLY A 697 4.47 -34.90 15.34
C GLY A 697 4.50 -33.44 15.83
N GLU A 698 3.78 -33.10 16.90
CA GLU A 698 3.75 -31.73 17.46
C GLU A 698 4.90 -31.45 18.43
N THR A 699 5.31 -32.44 19.22
CA THR A 699 6.33 -32.29 20.26
C THR A 699 7.75 -32.23 19.69
N TYR A 700 8.76 -31.92 20.51
CA TYR A 700 10.16 -32.13 20.14
C TYR A 700 10.51 -33.61 20.24
N ARG A 701 11.25 -34.10 19.24
CA ARG A 701 11.96 -35.37 19.29
C ARG A 701 13.42 -35.10 19.65
N ILE A 702 13.85 -35.57 20.81
CA ILE A 702 15.21 -35.42 21.30
C ILE A 702 16.07 -36.59 20.82
N SER A 703 15.54 -37.82 20.92
CA SER A 703 16.16 -39.05 20.45
C SER A 703 15.12 -40.02 19.86
N GLY A 704 15.61 -41.05 19.17
CA GLY A 704 14.80 -42.13 18.61
C GLY A 704 14.18 -41.84 17.24
N THR A 705 13.36 -42.78 16.77
CA THR A 705 12.68 -42.71 15.47
C THR A 705 11.20 -43.01 15.61
N VAL A 706 10.39 -42.38 14.75
CA VAL A 706 8.95 -42.63 14.63
C VAL A 706 8.67 -42.96 13.17
N GLU A 707 8.25 -44.21 12.95
CA GLU A 707 8.05 -44.78 11.62
C GLU A 707 6.59 -45.12 11.41
N TYR A 708 6.06 -44.69 10.25
CA TYR A 708 4.73 -45.00 9.76
C TYR A 708 4.85 -45.91 8.53
N THR A 709 4.05 -46.97 8.49
CA THR A 709 4.10 -47.98 7.40
C THR A 709 3.35 -47.55 6.14
N THR A 710 2.25 -46.80 6.26
CA THR A 710 1.33 -46.52 5.13
C THR A 710 1.18 -45.03 4.82
N SER A 711 0.70 -44.24 5.77
CA SER A 711 0.45 -42.79 5.60
C SER A 711 0.69 -42.03 6.91
N THR A 712 0.88 -40.71 6.79
CA THR A 712 0.96 -39.76 7.92
C THR A 712 -0.38 -39.10 8.27
N ASP A 713 -1.45 -39.47 7.56
CA ASP A 713 -2.79 -38.95 7.79
C ASP A 713 -3.34 -39.54 9.10
N VAL A 714 -3.54 -38.68 10.09
CA VAL A 714 -3.97 -39.07 11.44
C VAL A 714 -5.19 -38.24 11.81
N ALA A 715 -6.29 -38.89 12.15
CA ALA A 715 -7.42 -38.23 12.78
C ALA A 715 -7.14 -38.05 14.27
N TYR A 716 -7.27 -36.82 14.77
CA TYR A 716 -6.93 -36.45 16.14
C TYR A 716 -8.09 -35.71 16.81
N CYS A 717 -8.46 -36.14 18.02
CA CYS A 717 -9.43 -35.46 18.88
C CYS A 717 -8.69 -34.99 20.13
N ASP A 718 -8.53 -33.67 20.30
CA ASP A 718 -7.88 -33.13 21.49
C ASP A 718 -8.80 -33.21 22.73
N GLN A 719 -8.19 -33.08 23.91
CA GLN A 719 -8.93 -33.01 25.17
C GLN A 719 -9.80 -31.74 25.26
N ASP A 720 -9.32 -30.62 24.72
CA ASP A 720 -10.08 -29.38 24.61
C ASP A 720 -10.75 -29.33 23.23
N PRO A 721 -12.09 -29.42 23.12
CA PRO A 721 -12.77 -29.49 21.84
C PRO A 721 -12.66 -28.15 21.08
N TRP A 722 -12.13 -28.21 19.87
CA TRP A 722 -12.09 -27.07 18.95
C TRP A 722 -13.22 -27.17 17.92
N ILE A 723 -14.04 -26.13 17.85
CA ILE A 723 -15.23 -26.06 17.00
C ILE A 723 -15.21 -24.71 16.27
N LEU A 724 -15.38 -24.76 14.95
CA LEU A 724 -15.47 -23.59 14.09
C LEU A 724 -16.83 -22.91 14.25
N ASN A 725 -16.86 -21.59 14.07
CA ASN A 725 -18.10 -20.81 14.08
C ASN A 725 -18.88 -21.00 12.74
N GLN A 726 -19.36 -22.22 12.52
CA GLN A 726 -20.15 -22.66 11.37
C GLN A 726 -21.33 -23.51 11.87
N SER A 727 -22.09 -24.12 10.96
CA SER A 727 -23.14 -25.07 11.35
C SER A 727 -22.55 -26.32 12.01
N ILE A 728 -23.34 -27.06 12.79
CA ILE A 728 -22.91 -28.35 13.36
C ILE A 728 -22.54 -29.31 12.24
N LYS A 729 -23.36 -29.33 11.18
CA LYS A 729 -23.14 -30.12 9.97
C LYS A 729 -21.78 -29.85 9.32
N ASP A 730 -21.42 -28.58 9.12
CA ASP A 730 -20.12 -28.21 8.53
C ASP A 730 -18.94 -28.57 9.43
N ASN A 731 -19.11 -28.43 10.74
CA ASN A 731 -18.11 -28.86 11.72
C ASN A 731 -17.87 -30.38 11.71
N ILE A 732 -18.90 -31.19 11.46
CA ILE A 732 -18.77 -32.65 11.34
C ILE A 732 -18.06 -33.04 10.04
N PHE A 733 -18.30 -32.33 8.92
CA PHE A 733 -17.61 -32.64 7.67
C PHE A 733 -16.16 -32.19 7.65
N GLY A 734 -15.81 -31.11 8.35
CA GLY A 734 -14.44 -30.59 8.38
C GLY A 734 -13.86 -30.27 7.00
N GLY A 735 -14.72 -30.02 6.00
CA GLY A 735 -14.33 -29.78 4.60
C GLY A 735 -14.30 -31.02 3.70
N ALA A 736 -14.63 -32.21 4.20
CA ALA A 736 -14.85 -33.40 3.38
C ALA A 736 -16.17 -33.34 2.59
N GLY A 737 -16.30 -34.16 1.53
CA GLY A 737 -17.53 -34.24 0.74
C GLY A 737 -18.70 -34.83 1.54
N TYR A 738 -19.92 -34.36 1.26
CA TYR A 738 -21.12 -34.84 1.95
C TYR A 738 -21.54 -36.22 1.46
N ASP A 739 -21.44 -37.23 2.33
CA ASP A 739 -22.09 -38.54 2.15
C ASP A 739 -23.24 -38.69 3.16
N PRO A 740 -24.51 -38.74 2.71
CA PRO A 740 -25.66 -38.85 3.60
C PRO A 740 -25.68 -40.17 4.38
N VAL A 741 -25.16 -41.27 3.82
CA VAL A 741 -25.19 -42.58 4.46
C VAL A 741 -24.18 -42.61 5.60
N LEU A 742 -22.95 -42.16 5.35
CA LEU A 742 -21.92 -42.06 6.39
C LEU A 742 -22.34 -41.07 7.50
N TYR A 743 -22.88 -39.92 7.11
CA TYR A 743 -23.34 -38.90 8.05
C TYR A 743 -24.40 -39.44 9.03
N SER A 744 -25.42 -40.14 8.52
CA SER A 744 -26.45 -40.73 9.37
C SER A 744 -25.88 -41.78 10.35
N LYS A 745 -24.95 -42.62 9.89
CA LYS A 745 -24.27 -43.61 10.73
C LYS A 745 -23.44 -42.95 11.84
N VAL A 746 -22.69 -41.89 11.52
CA VAL A 746 -21.86 -41.17 12.48
C VAL A 746 -22.72 -40.47 13.53
N ILE A 747 -23.81 -39.80 13.15
CA ILE A 747 -24.74 -39.19 14.10
C ILE A 747 -25.31 -40.23 15.07
N GLN A 748 -25.78 -41.36 14.54
CA GLN A 748 -26.36 -42.42 15.35
C GLN A 748 -25.32 -43.04 16.30
N ALA A 749 -24.12 -43.31 15.80
CA ALA A 749 -23.02 -43.87 16.60
C ALA A 749 -22.56 -42.92 17.73
N CYS A 750 -22.54 -41.61 17.46
CA CYS A 750 -22.19 -40.59 18.45
C CYS A 750 -23.37 -40.16 19.35
N GLN A 751 -24.56 -40.73 19.16
CA GLN A 751 -25.80 -40.37 19.85
C GLN A 751 -26.14 -38.88 19.77
N LEU A 752 -25.83 -38.25 18.63
CA LEU A 752 -26.09 -36.82 18.39
C LEU A 752 -27.55 -36.54 18.04
N ASP A 753 -28.35 -37.55 17.67
CA ASP A 753 -29.75 -37.40 17.26
C ASP A 753 -30.58 -36.60 18.29
N GLN A 754 -30.45 -36.94 19.57
CA GLN A 754 -31.19 -36.30 20.66
C GLN A 754 -30.73 -34.85 20.88
N ASP A 755 -29.43 -34.59 20.76
CA ASP A 755 -28.87 -33.23 20.88
C ASP A 755 -29.37 -32.34 19.74
N LEU A 756 -29.41 -32.87 18.51
CA LEU A 756 -29.86 -32.13 17.33
C LEU A 756 -31.35 -31.78 17.41
N ILE A 757 -32.21 -32.65 17.95
CA ILE A 757 -33.65 -32.37 18.11
C ILE A 757 -33.90 -31.19 19.04
N LEU A 758 -33.06 -31.00 20.07
CA LEU A 758 -33.19 -29.92 21.04
C LEU A 758 -32.77 -28.54 20.48
N LEU A 759 -32.06 -28.52 19.36
CA LEU A 759 -31.56 -27.29 18.76
C LEU A 759 -32.56 -26.67 17.78
N PRO A 760 -32.69 -25.32 17.72
CA PRO A 760 -33.72 -24.65 16.93
C PRO A 760 -33.69 -24.99 15.43
N GLN A 761 -32.49 -25.18 14.86
CA GLN A 761 -32.27 -25.49 13.45
C GLN A 761 -31.61 -26.86 13.26
N ARG A 762 -31.67 -27.74 14.27
CA ARG A 762 -31.03 -29.06 14.26
C ARG A 762 -29.55 -28.99 13.85
N ASP A 763 -29.16 -29.67 12.79
CA ASP A 763 -27.79 -29.76 12.26
C ASP A 763 -27.31 -28.48 11.55
N GLU A 764 -28.23 -27.64 11.08
CA GLU A 764 -27.92 -26.33 10.49
C GLU A 764 -27.66 -25.24 11.54
N THR A 765 -27.87 -25.54 12.82
CA THR A 765 -27.66 -24.58 13.91
C THR A 765 -26.20 -24.10 13.96
N VAL A 766 -26.00 -22.78 13.90
CA VAL A 766 -24.68 -22.14 14.02
C VAL A 766 -24.23 -22.13 15.48
N VAL A 767 -23.07 -22.73 15.77
CA VAL A 767 -22.64 -23.04 17.14
C VAL A 767 -22.09 -21.82 17.91
N GLY A 768 -21.68 -20.77 17.20
CA GLY A 768 -21.02 -19.60 17.78
C GLY A 768 -19.51 -19.79 18.00
N SER A 769 -18.81 -18.73 18.44
CA SER A 769 -17.36 -18.78 18.73
C SER A 769 -17.04 -19.83 19.79
N SER A 770 -16.14 -20.76 19.45
CA SER A 770 -15.75 -21.90 20.29
C SER A 770 -16.94 -22.71 20.83
N GLY A 771 -18.04 -22.73 20.08
CA GLY A 771 -19.28 -23.43 20.42
C GLY A 771 -20.01 -22.89 21.65
N ALA A 772 -20.09 -21.57 21.84
CA ALA A 772 -20.75 -20.95 22.99
C ALA A 772 -22.19 -21.43 23.25
N ALA A 773 -22.91 -21.87 22.22
CA ALA A 773 -24.28 -22.37 22.33
C ALA A 773 -24.39 -23.81 22.90
N LEU A 774 -23.27 -24.54 23.00
CA LEU A 774 -23.27 -25.96 23.39
C LEU A 774 -22.76 -26.20 24.80
N SER A 775 -23.31 -27.23 25.44
CA SER A 775 -22.74 -27.79 26.67
C SER A 775 -21.38 -28.46 26.41
N GLY A 776 -20.53 -28.57 27.44
CA GLY A 776 -19.21 -29.20 27.31
C GLY A 776 -19.26 -30.65 26.79
N GLY A 777 -20.29 -31.42 27.18
CA GLY A 777 -20.51 -32.78 26.70
C GLY A 777 -20.89 -32.85 25.22
N GLN A 778 -21.77 -31.93 24.76
CA GLN A 778 -22.14 -31.81 23.35
C GLN A 778 -20.93 -31.47 22.48
N LYS A 779 -20.06 -30.55 22.94
CA LYS A 779 -18.84 -30.21 22.21
C LYS A 779 -17.96 -31.42 21.98
N HIS A 780 -17.75 -32.24 23.01
CA HIS A 780 -16.95 -33.45 22.89
C HIS A 780 -17.56 -34.48 21.94
N ARG A 781 -18.89 -34.65 21.92
CA ARG A 781 -19.56 -35.56 20.99
C ARG A 781 -19.37 -35.13 19.53
N ILE A 782 -19.51 -33.83 19.25
CA ILE A 782 -19.33 -33.29 17.89
C ILE A 782 -17.88 -33.43 17.41
N VAL A 783 -16.90 -33.13 18.26
CA VAL A 783 -15.48 -33.28 17.87
C VAL A 783 -15.10 -34.75 17.67
N ARG A 784 -15.72 -35.69 18.42
CA ARG A 784 -15.54 -37.13 18.21
C ARG A 784 -16.15 -37.67 16.92
N SER A 785 -17.17 -37.02 16.37
CA SER A 785 -17.74 -37.43 15.08
C SER A 785 -16.85 -37.09 13.88
N LEU A 786 -15.92 -36.14 14.01
CA LEU A 786 -15.07 -35.69 12.90
C LEU A 786 -14.04 -36.76 12.43
N PRO A 787 -13.39 -37.54 13.34
CA PRO A 787 -12.54 -38.67 12.97
C PRO A 787 -13.25 -39.91 12.39
N CYS A 788 -14.57 -40.02 12.53
CA CYS A 788 -15.36 -41.20 12.15
C CYS A 788 -15.89 -41.07 10.73
#